data_AF-K2R0C1-F1
#
_entry.id   AF-K2R0C1-F1
#
_cell.length_a   1.000
_cell.length_b   1.000
_cell.length_c   1.000
_cell.angle_alpha   90.00
_cell.angle_beta   90.00
_cell.angle_gamma   90.00
#
_symmetry.space_group_name_H-M   'P 1'
#
loop_
_entity.id
_entity.type
_entity.pdbx_description
1 polymer ?
#
loop_
_entity_poly.entity_id
_entity_poly.type
_entity_poly.pdbx_seq_one_letter_code
_entity_poly.pdbx_strand_id
1 'polypeptide(L)'
;MAELASHSTPEVTSHQTALAIVPPAHLVEHVDTLRAAYDKAYQKWPAHLNLVYPFVHPDSIQTAASLVRSALSKANLKETKLKLSETGYFTHKHSSTVFIRPEDDHELQHIRAAVLAEFHQSATQPYSPHMTIGQASNEELRDSLQAKASLIPSVEWPLKELAILVRGEDNAMKVSRTIRICADDSAEEAFSSLQYLADSPSRGSSVQSGTTYRFDPSSASWTPYGGTAAAPQTMPPLFKVSSYNVLVDSIWPPAFERFELLVQALLHDSARANLVVLQEVSDDFLSHLLRNEAVRKLWPYVSHAPPDQADIGPLLSLRNIVILSRWRFEWKMVPFERRHKGAVVVQLNGIGKITETGAFLPLVIAGLHLTCGLTDGSVAAKKSQLRTLLNHLSMNYPESPWIIAGDFNMTTSSLTIQDAIMTHSISPQTVRTLESLEQLLAEAGLRDAWDACRSHYEPSGDYEDLAVGEEGATFDPSRNPLAAEIVGHGLTHRPQRYDRILLKGEEALEVAGFNMFGRPEGDKKHCGSDHWGVRATIRFVKSPLPRSMRTESIPAVRPPYGLHSGALQNFVESHPSFPTTEETEKRKEVLAILDRTLRPLATADNKIPSISTKIFFTLAVKHLKNAAAQDVRILRKVEAHSGTMLELNIQGIRLDLQYCAAAQIAGCWPAPLSLPPTDPLFSLPLQTLSKLKAIRDLAHLQNTTPDLPAFQMAYRLLVVWARSRGIYAARFGYLSGTHISLMLDRIAKLLYHSNRDVTAADLVCAFFRYYAEFDWSKNTVEDPLARAIPGMGRPYQRHASEPMVVLGYHIPRVNIARAATVPAVGVLTEELQRAHALVTKQPEQGSTPTWAEIIGEERNSAAEFLSAYRSYIRVDVQYWGTSSVKGRQLIGWVESRCPTLLIDLNRKIPEIHARMWPLRFARGASNEKGDQHGCYLVGLAKRQDSDSDSKTEADRKLAQSKLDGVLERFSDQIRGNEKFFDPTSGWVEVSHVSRAKLEELIVDTNDWGNDLEESWEFEDEDEEEDDIDELALLEVVEETAPFISEAPPTVEGSYKTGKKLRPATDIMNRLRWDPSLNSADYVVGYTDRFLGTRETALDRWKVEQTDEEFIPQHRIVYFKRRSDGVKVWDREARLDILSGGG
;
A
#
# COMPACT_ATOMS: atom_id res chain seq x y z
N MET A 1 -19.96 -6.91 78.86
CA MET A 1 -20.98 -6.76 77.80
C MET A 1 -20.46 -7.51 76.56
N ALA A 2 -20.09 -8.79 76.68
CA ALA A 2 -20.91 -9.93 76.24
C ALA A 2 -22.39 -9.60 75.96
N GLU A 3 -22.67 -9.20 74.72
CA GLU A 3 -24.02 -9.23 74.14
C GLU A 3 -23.98 -10.14 72.90
N LEU A 4 -24.60 -11.31 73.07
CA LEU A 4 -25.34 -12.11 72.07
C LEU A 4 -25.13 -11.72 70.60
N ALA A 5 -24.06 -12.24 69.98
CA ALA A 5 -24.08 -12.46 68.53
C ALA A 5 -24.97 -13.68 68.26
N SER A 6 -26.26 -13.44 68.04
CA SER A 6 -27.09 -14.42 67.34
C SER A 6 -26.38 -14.80 66.05
N HIS A 7 -25.98 -16.06 65.89
CA HIS A 7 -25.53 -16.58 64.60
C HIS A 7 -26.72 -16.55 63.64
N SER A 8 -26.99 -15.37 63.05
CA SER A 8 -27.93 -15.26 61.95
C SER A 8 -27.34 -16.02 60.77
N THR A 9 -28.09 -17.01 60.29
CA THR A 9 -27.78 -17.68 59.02
C THR A 9 -27.76 -16.60 57.93
N PRO A 10 -26.65 -16.43 57.20
CA PRO A 10 -26.54 -15.36 56.22
C PRO A 10 -27.50 -15.60 55.05
N GLU A 11 -28.13 -14.53 54.57
CA GLU A 11 -29.05 -14.60 53.44
C GLU A 11 -28.30 -14.85 52.13
N VAL A 12 -28.90 -15.67 51.27
CA VAL A 12 -28.35 -16.09 49.97
C VAL A 12 -28.92 -15.18 48.87
N THR A 13 -28.61 -13.89 48.92
CA THR A 13 -29.20 -12.85 48.06
C THR A 13 -28.16 -12.00 47.30
N SER A 14 -26.86 -12.18 47.59
CA SER A 14 -25.80 -11.33 47.03
C SER A 14 -25.29 -11.81 45.68
N HIS A 15 -25.40 -10.94 44.67
CA HIS A 15 -24.83 -11.15 43.32
C HIS A 15 -23.29 -10.98 43.27
N GLN A 16 -22.66 -10.62 44.39
CA GLN A 16 -21.20 -10.49 44.49
C GLN A 16 -20.51 -11.82 44.76
N THR A 17 -21.23 -12.86 45.17
CA THR A 17 -20.66 -14.19 45.37
C THR A 17 -21.50 -15.28 44.70
N ALA A 18 -20.86 -16.40 44.39
CA ALA A 18 -21.51 -17.59 43.87
C ALA A 18 -20.87 -18.84 44.50
N LEU A 19 -21.69 -19.84 44.84
CA LEU A 19 -21.19 -21.19 45.11
C LEU A 19 -21.24 -21.97 43.81
N ALA A 20 -20.08 -22.42 43.33
CA ALA A 20 -19.92 -22.99 42.00
C ALA A 20 -18.97 -24.20 41.99
N ILE A 21 -19.03 -24.96 40.91
CA ILE A 21 -18.05 -25.98 40.56
C ILE A 21 -17.16 -25.41 39.46
N VAL A 22 -15.85 -25.44 39.67
CA VAL A 22 -14.86 -24.99 38.68
C VAL A 22 -14.09 -26.24 38.20
N PRO A 23 -14.20 -26.61 36.92
CA PRO A 23 -13.44 -27.73 36.37
C PRO A 23 -11.93 -27.43 36.34
N PRO A 24 -11.07 -28.47 36.33
CA PRO A 24 -9.65 -28.31 36.09
C PRO A 24 -9.36 -27.58 34.76
N ALA A 25 -8.45 -26.59 34.80
CA ALA A 25 -8.18 -25.71 33.65
C ALA A 25 -7.80 -26.45 32.35
N HIS A 26 -7.06 -27.56 32.45
CA HIS A 26 -6.62 -28.34 31.30
C HIS A 26 -7.76 -29.10 30.57
N LEU A 27 -8.93 -29.25 31.20
CA LEU A 27 -10.09 -29.94 30.61
C LEU A 27 -11.06 -28.99 29.89
N VAL A 28 -10.93 -27.68 30.11
CA VAL A 28 -11.84 -26.67 29.56
C VAL A 28 -11.19 -25.79 28.49
N GLU A 29 -10.03 -26.17 27.95
CA GLU A 29 -9.36 -25.36 26.91
C GLU A 29 -10.26 -25.13 25.68
N HIS A 30 -10.95 -26.18 25.19
CA HIS A 30 -11.88 -26.04 24.07
C HIS A 30 -13.12 -25.22 24.41
N VAL A 31 -13.63 -25.37 25.64
CA VAL A 31 -14.75 -24.57 26.16
C VAL A 31 -14.36 -23.10 26.19
N ASP A 32 -13.23 -22.76 26.81
CA ASP A 32 -12.76 -21.38 26.94
C ASP A 32 -12.35 -20.79 25.58
N THR A 33 -11.90 -21.60 24.63
CA THR A 33 -11.67 -21.18 23.24
C THR A 33 -12.96 -20.68 22.59
N LEU A 34 -14.08 -21.41 22.74
CA LEU A 34 -15.38 -20.96 22.25
C LEU A 34 -15.92 -19.77 23.06
N ARG A 35 -15.79 -19.80 24.39
CA ARG A 35 -16.25 -18.68 25.24
C ARG A 35 -15.52 -17.39 24.93
N ALA A 36 -14.22 -17.44 24.66
CA ALA A 36 -13.47 -16.26 24.24
C ALA A 36 -14.03 -15.63 22.95
N ALA A 37 -14.55 -16.45 22.03
CA ALA A 37 -15.15 -15.99 20.78
C ALA A 37 -16.62 -15.58 20.91
N TYR A 38 -17.44 -16.30 21.69
CA TYR A 38 -18.90 -16.20 21.68
C TYR A 38 -19.54 -15.80 23.02
N ASP A 39 -18.81 -15.75 24.13
CA ASP A 39 -19.33 -15.38 25.46
C ASP A 39 -18.86 -13.97 25.89
N LYS A 40 -19.81 -13.03 25.98
CA LYS A 40 -19.54 -11.67 26.47
C LYS A 40 -19.05 -11.64 27.93
N ALA A 41 -19.33 -12.70 28.69
CA ALA A 41 -18.96 -12.84 30.09
C ALA A 41 -17.63 -13.58 30.30
N TYR A 42 -16.95 -14.04 29.25
CA TYR A 42 -15.70 -14.83 29.34
C TYR A 42 -14.64 -14.18 30.25
N GLN A 43 -14.39 -12.87 30.10
CA GLN A 43 -13.42 -12.15 30.95
C GLN A 43 -13.90 -11.94 32.39
N LYS A 44 -15.20 -12.06 32.64
CA LYS A 44 -15.82 -11.80 33.95
C LYS A 44 -16.07 -13.06 34.76
N TRP A 45 -16.19 -14.22 34.10
CA TRP A 45 -16.51 -15.48 34.75
C TRP A 45 -15.59 -16.59 34.22
N PRO A 46 -14.90 -17.34 35.10
CA PRO A 46 -14.19 -18.54 34.69
C PRO A 46 -15.17 -19.59 34.16
N ALA A 47 -14.68 -20.66 33.51
CA ALA A 47 -15.53 -21.81 33.19
C ALA A 47 -16.05 -22.39 34.51
N HIS A 48 -17.38 -22.46 34.67
CA HIS A 48 -17.98 -22.87 35.93
C HIS A 48 -19.40 -23.43 35.73
N LEU A 49 -19.87 -24.17 36.72
CA LEU A 49 -21.28 -24.50 36.91
C LEU A 49 -21.75 -23.86 38.22
N ASN A 50 -22.79 -23.04 38.18
CA ASN A 50 -23.37 -22.50 39.40
C ASN A 50 -24.13 -23.59 40.15
N LEU A 51 -23.88 -23.72 41.45
CA LEU A 51 -24.67 -24.53 42.36
C LEU A 51 -25.70 -23.66 43.08
N VAL A 52 -25.25 -22.50 43.59
CA VAL A 52 -26.11 -21.48 44.20
C VAL A 52 -25.61 -20.09 43.77
N TYR A 53 -26.43 -19.38 43.00
CA TYR A 53 -26.22 -17.99 42.61
C TYR A 53 -27.58 -17.27 42.49
N PRO A 54 -27.76 -16.08 43.07
CA PRO A 54 -26.88 -15.36 44.02
C PRO A 54 -26.49 -16.19 45.24
N PHE A 55 -25.40 -15.85 45.94
CA PHE A 55 -24.98 -16.53 47.18
C PHE A 55 -24.94 -15.54 48.37
N VAL A 56 -23.97 -15.62 49.29
CA VAL A 56 -23.95 -14.77 50.51
C VAL A 56 -23.20 -13.44 50.31
N HIS A 57 -23.41 -12.46 51.20
CA HIS A 57 -22.56 -11.25 51.20
C HIS A 57 -21.06 -11.62 51.41
N PRO A 58 -20.08 -10.94 50.77
CA PRO A 58 -18.66 -11.26 50.92
C PRO A 58 -18.16 -11.38 52.37
N ASP A 59 -18.68 -10.54 53.27
CA ASP A 59 -18.31 -10.58 54.71
C ASP A 59 -18.76 -11.87 55.43
N SER A 60 -19.70 -12.61 54.85
CA SER A 60 -20.28 -13.83 55.43
C SER A 60 -19.65 -15.12 54.90
N ILE A 61 -18.61 -15.06 54.07
CA ILE A 61 -17.99 -16.22 53.42
C ILE A 61 -17.46 -17.25 54.42
N GLN A 62 -16.87 -16.83 55.54
CA GLN A 62 -16.33 -17.74 56.57
C GLN A 62 -17.45 -18.59 57.20
N THR A 63 -18.55 -17.95 57.59
CA THR A 63 -19.73 -18.61 58.16
C THR A 63 -20.39 -19.51 57.11
N ALA A 64 -20.58 -19.01 55.89
CA ALA A 64 -21.17 -19.76 54.79
C ALA A 64 -20.35 -21.00 54.42
N ALA A 65 -19.02 -20.92 54.39
CA ALA A 65 -18.15 -22.08 54.14
C ALA A 65 -18.31 -23.17 55.21
N SER A 66 -18.52 -22.79 56.47
CA SER A 66 -18.76 -23.72 57.57
C SER A 66 -20.12 -24.43 57.44
N LEU A 67 -21.16 -23.69 57.04
CA LEU A 67 -22.48 -24.25 56.74
C LEU A 67 -22.45 -25.18 55.53
N VAL A 68 -21.74 -24.82 54.45
CA VAL A 68 -21.57 -25.70 53.29
C VAL A 68 -20.83 -26.98 53.66
N ARG A 69 -19.80 -26.94 54.52
CA ARG A 69 -19.13 -28.15 55.03
C ARG A 69 -20.09 -29.04 55.84
N SER A 70 -20.93 -28.44 56.69
CA SER A 70 -22.00 -29.14 57.42
C SER A 70 -23.00 -29.80 56.47
N ALA A 71 -23.41 -29.12 55.40
CA ALA A 71 -24.29 -29.68 54.38
C ALA A 71 -23.66 -30.89 53.69
N LEU A 72 -22.39 -30.78 53.28
CA LEU A 72 -21.67 -31.84 52.57
C LEU A 72 -21.47 -33.10 53.42
N SER A 73 -21.17 -32.94 54.72
CA SER A 73 -21.02 -34.09 55.64
C SER A 73 -22.35 -34.80 55.89
N LYS A 74 -23.47 -34.07 55.95
CA LYS A 74 -24.83 -34.64 56.08
C LYS A 74 -25.32 -35.30 54.79
N ALA A 75 -24.89 -34.82 53.63
CA ALA A 75 -25.34 -35.32 52.32
C ALA A 75 -24.83 -36.73 51.99
N ASN A 76 -23.79 -37.22 52.68
CA ASN A 76 -23.18 -38.55 52.53
C ASN A 76 -22.92 -38.93 51.05
N LEU A 77 -22.16 -38.06 50.38
CA LEU A 77 -21.93 -38.13 48.93
C LEU A 77 -21.05 -39.33 48.57
N LYS A 78 -21.41 -40.04 47.50
CA LYS A 78 -20.54 -41.04 46.88
C LYS A 78 -19.46 -40.34 46.06
N GLU A 79 -18.42 -41.07 45.68
CA GLU A 79 -17.40 -40.55 44.77
C GLU A 79 -18.04 -40.26 43.39
N THR A 80 -18.38 -38.99 43.15
CA THR A 80 -19.12 -38.54 41.97
C THR A 80 -18.17 -38.10 40.87
N LYS A 81 -18.31 -38.66 39.67
CA LYS A 81 -17.61 -38.24 38.46
C LYS A 81 -18.54 -37.36 37.63
N LEU A 82 -18.11 -36.13 37.33
CA LEU A 82 -18.91 -35.20 36.53
C LEU A 82 -18.45 -35.29 35.06
N LYS A 83 -19.39 -35.50 34.15
CA LYS A 83 -19.17 -35.56 32.70
C LYS A 83 -20.08 -34.58 32.00
N LEU A 84 -19.52 -33.57 31.32
CA LEU A 84 -20.28 -32.61 30.51
C LEU A 84 -20.18 -33.01 29.03
N SER A 85 -21.31 -33.41 28.45
CA SER A 85 -21.38 -33.81 27.04
C SER A 85 -22.67 -33.40 26.34
N GLU A 86 -23.71 -33.03 27.08
CA GLU A 86 -24.95 -32.59 26.46
C GLU A 86 -24.93 -31.09 26.20
N THR A 87 -25.39 -30.69 25.02
CA THR A 87 -25.59 -29.27 24.67
C THR A 87 -27.04 -28.85 24.85
N GLY A 88 -27.26 -27.61 25.25
CA GLY A 88 -28.58 -27.01 25.28
C GLY A 88 -28.52 -25.49 25.11
N TYR A 89 -29.69 -24.85 25.13
CA TYR A 89 -29.77 -23.40 25.11
C TYR A 89 -30.93 -22.85 25.95
N PHE A 90 -30.77 -21.58 26.35
CA PHE A 90 -31.85 -20.76 26.91
C PHE A 90 -32.18 -19.64 25.94
N THR A 91 -33.47 -19.38 25.70
CA THR A 91 -33.92 -18.25 24.87
C THR A 91 -34.25 -17.06 25.76
N HIS A 92 -33.61 -15.93 25.46
CA HIS A 92 -33.90 -14.62 26.05
C HIS A 92 -34.66 -13.75 25.03
N LYS A 93 -35.07 -12.55 25.45
CA LYS A 93 -35.84 -11.62 24.61
C LYS A 93 -35.16 -11.24 23.28
N HIS A 94 -33.83 -11.18 23.25
CA HIS A 94 -33.05 -10.70 22.10
C HIS A 94 -31.81 -11.57 21.79
N SER A 95 -31.68 -12.74 22.42
CA SER A 95 -30.54 -13.63 22.24
C SER A 95 -30.83 -15.02 22.77
N SER A 96 -30.02 -16.01 22.42
CA SER A 96 -30.01 -17.33 23.06
C SER A 96 -28.65 -17.60 23.69
N THR A 97 -28.62 -18.18 24.88
CA THR A 97 -27.38 -18.64 25.53
C THR A 97 -27.21 -20.13 25.28
N VAL A 98 -26.13 -20.52 24.62
CA VAL A 98 -25.75 -21.93 24.38
C VAL A 98 -24.84 -22.40 25.51
N PHE A 99 -25.05 -23.61 26.00
CA PHE A 99 -24.29 -24.19 27.12
C PHE A 99 -24.06 -25.68 26.94
N ILE A 100 -23.09 -26.21 27.68
CA ILE A 100 -22.93 -27.64 27.93
C ILE A 100 -23.41 -27.97 29.35
N ARG A 101 -23.96 -29.16 29.55
CA ARG A 101 -24.51 -29.62 30.83
C ARG A 101 -24.16 -31.09 31.09
N PRO A 102 -24.24 -31.56 32.35
CA PRO A 102 -24.04 -32.97 32.64
C PRO A 102 -25.20 -33.82 32.11
N GLU A 103 -24.86 -35.06 31.73
CA GLU A 103 -25.83 -36.10 31.31
C GLU A 103 -26.70 -36.56 32.49
N ASP A 104 -26.11 -36.63 33.69
CA ASP A 104 -26.79 -36.90 34.96
C ASP A 104 -26.49 -35.77 35.97
N ASP A 105 -27.54 -35.16 36.50
CA ASP A 105 -27.47 -34.06 37.47
C ASP A 105 -28.07 -34.40 38.84
N HIS A 106 -28.46 -35.66 39.10
CA HIS A 106 -29.11 -36.07 40.36
C HIS A 106 -28.27 -35.74 41.60
N GLU A 107 -26.98 -36.05 41.57
CA GLU A 107 -26.06 -35.74 42.67
C GLU A 107 -25.89 -34.21 42.86
N LEU A 108 -25.87 -33.42 41.77
CA LEU A 108 -25.78 -31.96 41.87
C LEU A 108 -27.05 -31.35 42.47
N GLN A 109 -28.22 -31.88 42.12
CA GLN A 109 -29.49 -31.49 42.71
C GLN A 109 -29.54 -31.85 44.22
N HIS A 110 -29.04 -33.03 44.60
CA HIS A 110 -28.93 -33.47 45.99
C HIS A 110 -27.99 -32.58 46.81
N ILE A 111 -26.79 -32.28 46.30
CA ILE A 111 -25.83 -31.36 46.93
C ILE A 111 -26.46 -29.98 47.10
N ARG A 112 -27.10 -29.45 46.06
CA ARG A 112 -27.76 -28.14 46.11
C ARG A 112 -28.86 -28.09 47.16
N ALA A 113 -29.70 -29.13 47.24
CA ALA A 113 -30.78 -29.21 48.22
C ALA A 113 -30.24 -29.27 49.66
N ALA A 114 -29.19 -30.07 49.90
CA ALA A 114 -28.52 -30.15 51.19
C ALA A 114 -27.91 -28.81 51.61
N VAL A 115 -27.27 -28.10 50.67
CA VAL A 115 -26.70 -26.76 50.93
C VAL A 115 -27.81 -25.76 51.26
N LEU A 116 -28.85 -25.63 50.43
CA LEU A 116 -29.94 -24.65 50.66
C LEU A 116 -30.67 -24.88 51.99
N ALA A 117 -30.80 -26.14 52.44
CA ALA A 117 -31.40 -26.47 53.73
C ALA A 117 -30.64 -25.86 54.92
N GLU A 118 -29.30 -25.84 54.90
CA GLU A 118 -28.49 -25.20 55.95
C GLU A 118 -28.62 -23.66 55.96
N PHE A 119 -29.05 -23.05 54.84
CA PHE A 119 -29.37 -21.62 54.74
C PHE A 119 -30.87 -21.33 54.93
N HIS A 120 -31.65 -22.30 55.41
CA HIS A 120 -33.10 -22.19 55.60
C HIS A 120 -33.88 -21.79 54.34
N GLN A 121 -33.37 -22.15 53.16
CA GLN A 121 -34.03 -21.93 51.88
C GLN A 121 -34.58 -23.23 51.31
N SER A 122 -35.74 -23.16 50.67
CA SER A 122 -36.31 -24.30 49.93
C SER A 122 -35.91 -24.24 48.47
N ALA A 123 -35.59 -25.39 47.87
CA ALA A 123 -35.24 -25.53 46.46
C ALA A 123 -36.49 -25.44 45.54
N THR A 124 -37.23 -24.33 45.59
CA THR A 124 -38.50 -24.16 44.86
C THR A 124 -38.32 -23.80 43.38
N GLN A 125 -37.14 -23.31 42.98
CA GLN A 125 -36.84 -22.96 41.59
C GLN A 125 -36.19 -24.13 40.84
N PRO A 126 -36.57 -24.37 39.56
CA PRO A 126 -35.94 -25.39 38.74
C PRO A 126 -34.44 -25.11 38.60
N TYR A 127 -33.62 -26.09 38.96
CA TYR A 127 -32.17 -26.03 38.85
C TYR A 127 -31.74 -26.78 37.59
N SER A 128 -30.95 -26.13 36.75
CA SER A 128 -30.35 -26.74 35.56
C SER A 128 -28.85 -26.42 35.60
N PRO A 129 -27.99 -27.32 36.09
CA PRO A 129 -26.55 -27.11 36.09
C PRO A 129 -26.06 -27.02 34.65
N HIS A 130 -25.36 -25.94 34.33
CA HIS A 130 -24.84 -25.72 32.99
C HIS A 130 -23.57 -24.88 33.02
N MET A 131 -22.78 -25.00 31.97
CA MET A 131 -21.60 -24.21 31.68
C MET A 131 -21.81 -23.48 30.37
N THR A 132 -21.85 -22.15 30.43
CA THR A 132 -22.12 -21.31 29.26
C THR A 132 -20.97 -21.39 28.25
N ILE A 133 -21.31 -21.63 26.97
CA ILE A 133 -20.38 -21.62 25.84
C ILE A 133 -20.39 -20.27 25.12
N GLY A 134 -21.57 -19.66 24.93
CA GLY A 134 -21.68 -18.38 24.24
C GLY A 134 -23.12 -17.91 24.08
N GLN A 135 -23.29 -16.75 23.44
CA GLN A 135 -24.59 -16.19 23.13
C GLN A 135 -24.76 -15.94 21.62
N ALA A 136 -25.94 -16.27 21.09
CA ALA A 136 -26.33 -16.04 19.70
C ALA A 136 -27.44 -14.99 19.60
N SER A 137 -27.41 -14.16 18.55
CA SER A 137 -28.36 -13.06 18.30
C SER A 137 -29.66 -13.54 17.63
N ASN A 138 -29.62 -14.65 16.89
CA ASN A 138 -30.75 -15.22 16.17
C ASN A 138 -30.76 -16.77 16.24
N GLU A 139 -31.78 -17.40 15.65
CA GLU A 139 -31.96 -18.86 15.69
C GLU A 139 -30.91 -19.62 14.89
N GLU A 140 -30.50 -19.12 13.72
CA GLU A 140 -29.52 -19.76 12.86
C GLU A 140 -28.13 -19.83 13.52
N LEU A 141 -27.68 -18.72 14.13
CA LEU A 141 -26.45 -18.66 14.91
C LEU A 141 -26.53 -19.49 16.20
N ARG A 142 -27.71 -19.60 16.82
CA ARG A 142 -27.93 -20.46 17.99
C ARG A 142 -27.69 -21.90 17.61
N ASP A 143 -28.31 -22.37 16.54
CA ASP A 143 -28.25 -23.77 16.12
C ASP A 143 -26.83 -24.13 15.64
N SER A 144 -26.17 -23.23 14.92
CA SER A 144 -24.78 -23.36 14.53
C SER A 144 -23.82 -23.40 15.73
N LEU A 145 -23.99 -22.51 16.71
CA LEU A 145 -23.17 -22.51 17.94
C LEU A 145 -23.44 -23.75 18.81
N GLN A 146 -24.68 -24.25 18.84
CA GLN A 146 -25.02 -25.49 19.53
C GLN A 146 -24.40 -26.71 18.85
N ALA A 147 -24.45 -26.79 17.52
CA ALA A 147 -23.76 -27.84 16.76
C ALA A 147 -22.24 -27.81 17.04
N LYS A 148 -21.65 -26.62 17.08
CA LYS A 148 -20.23 -26.43 17.43
C LYS A 148 -19.91 -26.83 18.87
N ALA A 149 -20.80 -26.53 19.82
CA ALA A 149 -20.66 -26.96 21.20
C ALA A 149 -20.72 -28.50 21.34
N SER A 150 -21.40 -29.20 20.43
CA SER A 150 -21.50 -30.66 20.44
C SER A 150 -20.21 -31.36 20.00
N LEU A 151 -19.30 -30.62 19.35
CA LEU A 151 -17.97 -31.10 18.93
C LEU A 151 -16.91 -30.92 20.04
N ILE A 152 -17.27 -30.35 21.20
CA ILE A 152 -16.32 -30.21 22.31
C ILE A 152 -15.99 -31.62 22.86
N PRO A 153 -14.70 -31.99 22.99
CA PRO A 153 -14.32 -33.24 23.62
C PRO A 153 -14.91 -33.36 25.04
N SER A 154 -15.33 -34.56 25.41
CA SER A 154 -16.01 -34.81 26.69
C SER A 154 -15.20 -34.28 27.87
N VAL A 155 -15.77 -33.33 28.62
CA VAL A 155 -15.14 -32.74 29.82
C VAL A 155 -15.51 -33.58 31.03
N GLU A 156 -14.56 -34.38 31.54
CA GLU A 156 -14.82 -35.36 32.60
C GLU A 156 -13.79 -35.32 33.73
N TRP A 157 -14.24 -35.21 34.99
CA TRP A 157 -13.36 -35.20 36.18
C TRP A 157 -14.06 -35.67 37.46
N PRO A 158 -13.32 -36.18 38.46
CA PRO A 158 -13.89 -36.46 39.77
C PRO A 158 -14.24 -35.16 40.52
N LEU A 159 -15.47 -35.05 41.02
CA LEU A 159 -15.95 -33.90 41.78
C LEU A 159 -15.43 -33.96 43.23
N LYS A 160 -14.31 -33.27 43.47
CA LYS A 160 -13.61 -33.30 44.77
C LYS A 160 -13.88 -32.10 45.67
N GLU A 161 -14.23 -30.96 45.09
CA GLU A 161 -14.40 -29.70 45.83
C GLU A 161 -15.43 -28.76 45.18
N LEU A 162 -16.01 -27.88 45.99
CA LEU A 162 -16.81 -26.74 45.60
C LEU A 162 -16.02 -25.45 45.78
N ALA A 163 -16.26 -24.45 44.95
CA ALA A 163 -15.62 -23.14 45.02
C ALA A 163 -16.61 -22.04 45.39
N ILE A 164 -16.19 -21.13 46.27
CA ILE A 164 -16.87 -19.84 46.47
C ILE A 164 -16.16 -18.82 45.58
N LEU A 165 -16.88 -18.33 44.58
CA LEU A 165 -16.45 -17.25 43.70
C LEU A 165 -16.87 -15.91 44.30
N VAL A 166 -15.99 -14.91 44.25
CA VAL A 166 -16.23 -13.55 44.73
C VAL A 166 -15.88 -12.56 43.64
N ARG A 167 -16.73 -11.54 43.47
CA ARG A 167 -16.53 -10.47 42.52
C ARG A 167 -15.44 -9.52 43.00
N GLY A 168 -14.37 -9.37 42.23
CA GLY A 168 -13.30 -8.40 42.46
C GLY A 168 -13.66 -6.99 42.00
N GLU A 169 -12.74 -6.05 42.28
CA GLU A 169 -12.86 -4.63 41.87
C GLU A 169 -12.94 -4.45 40.34
N ASP A 170 -12.35 -5.37 39.59
CA ASP A 170 -12.39 -5.46 38.12
C ASP A 170 -13.73 -6.02 37.58
N ASN A 171 -14.72 -6.23 38.44
CA ASN A 171 -15.99 -6.91 38.15
C ASN A 171 -15.84 -8.38 37.68
N ALA A 172 -14.66 -9.00 37.84
CA ALA A 172 -14.45 -10.42 37.52
C ALA A 172 -14.66 -11.32 38.76
N MET A 173 -15.28 -12.47 38.57
CA MET A 173 -15.49 -13.49 39.60
C MET A 173 -14.22 -14.33 39.74
N LYS A 174 -13.63 -14.34 40.94
CA LYS A 174 -12.39 -15.08 41.25
C LYS A 174 -12.64 -16.09 42.37
N VAL A 175 -11.94 -17.22 42.35
CA VAL A 175 -12.02 -18.22 43.42
C VAL A 175 -11.45 -17.60 44.69
N SER A 176 -12.31 -17.41 45.69
CA SER A 176 -11.90 -16.93 47.02
C SER A 176 -11.54 -18.09 47.94
N ARG A 177 -12.30 -19.20 47.86
CA ARG A 177 -12.08 -20.39 48.69
C ARG A 177 -12.59 -21.65 48.01
N THR A 178 -11.97 -22.79 48.31
CA THR A 178 -12.49 -24.12 47.95
C THR A 178 -12.88 -24.93 49.20
N ILE A 179 -13.85 -25.84 49.04
CA ILE A 179 -14.43 -26.67 50.09
C ILE A 179 -14.42 -28.11 49.58
N ARG A 180 -13.64 -28.99 50.22
CA ARG A 180 -13.57 -30.41 49.85
C ARG A 180 -14.87 -31.15 50.19
N ILE A 181 -15.23 -32.10 49.32
CA ILE A 181 -16.44 -32.92 49.43
C ILE A 181 -16.17 -34.19 50.24
N CYS A 182 -14.99 -34.80 50.13
CA CYS A 182 -14.58 -35.95 50.93
C CYS A 182 -13.48 -35.57 51.92
N ALA A 183 -13.66 -35.96 53.18
CA ALA A 183 -12.67 -35.83 54.24
C ALA A 183 -11.83 -37.11 54.30
N ASP A 184 -10.63 -37.08 53.72
CA ASP A 184 -9.55 -37.92 54.27
C ASP A 184 -8.94 -37.15 55.44
N ASP A 185 -9.18 -37.67 56.64
CA ASP A 185 -8.68 -37.20 57.93
C ASP A 185 -7.14 -37.29 57.97
N SER A 186 -6.44 -36.30 57.42
CA SER A 186 -5.14 -35.79 57.90
C SER A 186 -4.48 -34.88 56.86
N ALA A 187 -4.80 -33.59 56.87
CA ALA A 187 -3.86 -32.54 56.52
C ALA A 187 -4.43 -31.19 56.95
N GLU A 188 -3.66 -30.48 57.77
CA GLU A 188 -3.85 -29.07 58.11
C GLU A 188 -4.16 -28.23 56.86
N GLU A 189 -4.87 -27.11 57.07
CA GLU A 189 -5.15 -26.07 56.08
C GLU A 189 -3.84 -25.63 55.39
N ALA A 190 -3.47 -26.35 54.34
CA ALA A 190 -2.41 -25.91 53.47
C ALA A 190 -2.98 -24.77 52.64
N PHE A 191 -2.47 -23.56 52.89
CA PHE A 191 -2.33 -22.48 51.90
C PHE A 191 -1.43 -22.96 50.73
N SER A 192 -1.64 -24.17 50.24
CA SER A 192 -0.89 -24.81 49.17
C SER A 192 -1.40 -24.26 47.86
N SER A 193 -0.72 -23.21 47.41
CA SER A 193 -0.60 -22.87 46.00
C SER A 193 -1.88 -22.36 45.35
N LEU A 194 -2.30 -21.16 45.77
CA LEU A 194 -3.01 -20.19 44.92
C LEU A 194 -2.23 -19.80 43.64
N GLN A 195 -1.12 -20.50 43.33
CA GLN A 195 -0.23 -20.27 42.20
C GLN A 195 -0.65 -20.99 40.90
N TYR A 196 -1.70 -21.83 40.90
CA TYR A 196 -2.03 -22.66 39.72
C TYR A 196 -3.39 -22.38 39.06
N LEU A 197 -4.14 -21.37 39.49
CA LEU A 197 -5.46 -21.05 38.90
C LEU A 197 -5.70 -19.56 38.62
N ALA A 198 -4.65 -18.73 38.62
CA ALA A 198 -4.77 -17.28 38.47
C ALA A 198 -4.00 -16.65 37.30
N ASP A 199 -3.37 -17.45 36.43
CA ASP A 199 -2.97 -16.97 35.10
C ASP A 199 -3.98 -17.52 34.09
N SER A 200 -5.18 -16.93 34.07
CA SER A 200 -5.89 -16.85 32.79
C SER A 200 -5.00 -16.02 31.89
N PRO A 201 -4.38 -16.58 30.84
CA PRO A 201 -3.57 -15.77 29.96
C PRO A 201 -4.47 -14.66 29.44
N SER A 202 -4.00 -13.43 29.51
CA SER A 202 -4.54 -12.29 28.78
C SER A 202 -4.44 -12.60 27.28
N ARG A 203 -5.27 -13.52 26.78
CA ARG A 203 -5.29 -14.05 25.41
C ARG A 203 -5.92 -13.06 24.42
N GLY A 204 -6.13 -11.80 24.81
CA GLY A 204 -6.51 -10.73 23.91
C GLY A 204 -5.27 -9.97 23.45
N SER A 205 -4.85 -10.21 22.20
CA SER A 205 -3.81 -9.49 21.43
C SER A 205 -2.46 -10.18 21.19
N SER A 206 -2.16 -11.34 21.78
CA SER A 206 -0.87 -12.03 21.54
C SER A 206 -0.95 -13.08 20.43
N VAL A 207 0.14 -13.23 19.66
CA VAL A 207 0.30 -14.24 18.60
C VAL A 207 0.33 -15.62 19.24
N GLN A 208 -0.52 -16.54 18.78
CA GLN A 208 -0.66 -17.89 19.35
C GLN A 208 -0.03 -18.94 18.43
N SER A 209 0.82 -19.81 18.97
CA SER A 209 1.33 -20.98 18.23
C SER A 209 0.22 -22.01 18.04
N GLY A 210 0.10 -22.55 16.83
CA GLY A 210 -0.87 -23.59 16.51
C GLY A 210 -0.24 -24.98 16.43
N THR A 211 -1.07 -26.01 16.55
CA THR A 211 -0.66 -27.42 16.44
C THR A 211 -0.76 -27.89 15.00
N THR A 212 0.28 -28.52 14.48
CA THR A 212 0.23 -29.19 13.17
C THR A 212 -0.17 -30.65 13.38
N TYR A 213 -1.14 -31.12 12.62
CA TYR A 213 -1.63 -32.49 12.69
C TYR A 213 -1.15 -33.30 11.49
N ARG A 214 -0.96 -34.60 11.70
CA ARG A 214 -0.66 -35.57 10.65
C ARG A 214 -1.62 -36.75 10.74
N PHE A 215 -2.09 -37.22 9.59
CA PHE A 215 -2.88 -38.45 9.53
C PHE A 215 -2.00 -39.68 9.78
N ASP A 216 -2.39 -40.49 10.77
CA ASP A 216 -1.77 -41.78 11.07
C ASP A 216 -2.64 -42.92 10.49
N PRO A 217 -2.16 -43.63 9.46
CA PRO A 217 -2.89 -44.76 8.89
C PRO A 217 -3.11 -45.92 9.86
N SER A 218 -2.31 -46.04 10.92
CA SER A 218 -2.38 -47.17 11.86
C SER A 218 -3.54 -47.02 12.85
N SER A 219 -3.75 -45.81 13.39
CA SER A 219 -4.89 -45.47 14.25
C SER A 219 -6.10 -44.99 13.45
N ALA A 220 -5.95 -44.77 12.15
CA ALA A 220 -6.92 -44.14 11.26
C ALA A 220 -7.41 -42.76 11.76
N SER A 221 -6.55 -42.03 12.48
CA SER A 221 -6.88 -40.74 13.10
C SER A 221 -5.83 -39.67 12.80
N TRP A 222 -6.19 -38.40 12.97
CA TRP A 222 -5.26 -37.28 12.92
C TRP A 222 -4.65 -37.06 14.29
N THR A 223 -3.33 -37.12 14.37
CA THR A 223 -2.60 -36.95 15.64
C THR A 223 -1.76 -35.68 15.62
N PRO A 224 -1.63 -34.96 16.76
CA PRO A 224 -0.67 -33.88 16.91
C PRO A 224 0.74 -34.36 16.57
N TYR A 225 1.45 -33.62 15.73
CA TYR A 225 2.82 -33.95 15.37
C TYR A 225 3.81 -33.30 16.35
N GLY A 226 4.48 -34.10 17.18
CA GLY A 226 5.41 -33.62 18.24
C GLY A 226 6.87 -34.09 18.15
N GLY A 227 7.32 -34.68 17.04
CA GLY A 227 8.65 -35.31 16.92
C GLY A 227 9.82 -34.34 16.66
N THR A 228 10.98 -34.61 17.29
CA THR A 228 12.27 -33.93 17.03
C THR A 228 12.81 -34.21 15.62
N ALA A 229 13.53 -33.23 15.08
CA ALA A 229 13.82 -33.05 13.64
C ALA A 229 14.38 -34.28 12.89
N ALA A 230 13.73 -34.63 11.78
CA ALA A 230 14.36 -35.37 10.68
C ALA A 230 15.06 -34.39 9.71
N ALA A 231 16.16 -34.85 9.11
CA ALA A 231 17.08 -34.11 8.24
C ALA A 231 16.39 -33.23 7.16
N PRO A 232 17.06 -32.15 6.69
CA PRO A 232 16.53 -31.29 5.62
C PRO A 232 16.15 -32.12 4.41
N GLN A 233 14.86 -32.12 4.07
CA GLN A 233 14.37 -32.73 2.85
C GLN A 233 14.87 -31.87 1.68
N THR A 234 15.40 -32.50 0.63
CA THR A 234 15.90 -31.80 -0.56
C THR A 234 14.84 -30.86 -1.11
N MET A 235 15.17 -29.56 -1.25
CA MET A 235 14.24 -28.56 -1.77
C MET A 235 13.67 -28.99 -3.13
N PRO A 236 12.34 -28.95 -3.32
CA PRO A 236 11.75 -29.33 -4.58
C PRO A 236 12.13 -28.31 -5.67
N PRO A 237 12.36 -28.74 -6.93
CA PRO A 237 12.72 -27.83 -8.02
C PRO A 237 11.61 -26.83 -8.37
N LEU A 238 10.36 -27.20 -8.09
CA LEU A 238 9.17 -26.35 -8.21
C LEU A 238 8.31 -26.54 -6.97
N PHE A 239 7.73 -25.45 -6.49
CA PHE A 239 6.85 -25.38 -5.34
C PHE A 239 5.56 -24.68 -5.71
N LYS A 240 4.43 -25.36 -5.54
CA LYS A 240 3.11 -24.89 -5.93
C LYS A 240 2.31 -24.47 -4.71
N VAL A 241 1.73 -23.28 -4.73
CA VAL A 241 0.79 -22.81 -3.71
C VAL A 241 -0.55 -22.56 -4.37
N SER A 242 -1.61 -23.09 -3.77
CA SER A 242 -3.00 -22.79 -4.18
C SER A 242 -3.73 -22.05 -3.09
N SER A 243 -4.62 -21.13 -3.47
CA SER A 243 -5.59 -20.48 -2.59
C SER A 243 -7.00 -20.73 -3.10
N TYR A 244 -7.94 -21.04 -2.21
CA TYR A 244 -9.33 -21.24 -2.57
C TYR A 244 -10.29 -20.86 -1.44
N ASN A 245 -11.16 -19.89 -1.69
CA ASN A 245 -12.30 -19.60 -0.83
C ASN A 245 -13.37 -20.68 -1.05
N VAL A 246 -13.75 -21.42 0.00
CA VAL A 246 -14.69 -22.54 -0.13
C VAL A 246 -16.14 -22.13 0.10
N LEU A 247 -16.37 -20.89 0.55
CA LEU A 247 -17.65 -20.26 0.87
C LEU A 247 -18.44 -20.99 1.96
N VAL A 248 -18.79 -20.27 3.04
CA VAL A 248 -19.90 -20.68 3.93
C VAL A 248 -21.19 -20.01 3.47
N ASP A 249 -22.00 -20.74 2.72
CA ASP A 249 -23.24 -20.27 2.08
C ASP A 249 -24.46 -20.30 3.02
N SER A 250 -24.50 -21.24 3.96
CA SER A 250 -25.48 -21.25 5.05
C SER A 250 -24.78 -21.40 6.39
N ILE A 251 -25.22 -20.65 7.40
CA ILE A 251 -24.72 -20.79 8.77
C ILE A 251 -25.29 -22.07 9.39
N TRP A 252 -26.55 -22.40 9.08
CA TRP A 252 -27.18 -23.67 9.43
C TRP A 252 -28.49 -23.95 8.65
N PRO A 253 -28.73 -25.17 8.13
CA PRO A 253 -27.82 -26.30 8.08
C PRO A 253 -26.72 -26.13 7.01
N PRO A 254 -25.54 -26.77 7.16
CA PRO A 254 -24.47 -26.69 6.17
C PRO A 254 -24.92 -27.18 4.79
N ALA A 255 -24.46 -26.53 3.72
CA ALA A 255 -24.77 -26.95 2.35
C ALA A 255 -23.88 -28.10 1.88
N PHE A 256 -24.19 -29.30 2.36
CA PHE A 256 -23.43 -30.53 2.05
C PHE A 256 -23.34 -30.85 0.55
N GLU A 257 -24.27 -30.35 -0.27
CA GLU A 257 -24.32 -30.61 -1.72
C GLU A 257 -23.11 -30.06 -2.50
N ARG A 258 -22.44 -29.00 -2.00
CA ARG A 258 -21.25 -28.43 -2.65
C ARG A 258 -19.94 -29.11 -2.25
N PHE A 259 -19.93 -29.87 -1.16
CA PHE A 259 -18.67 -30.39 -0.59
C PHE A 259 -17.90 -31.26 -1.58
N GLU A 260 -18.59 -32.13 -2.31
CA GLU A 260 -17.96 -32.97 -3.34
C GLU A 260 -17.42 -32.13 -4.52
N LEU A 261 -18.10 -31.04 -4.91
CA LEU A 261 -17.62 -30.15 -5.96
C LEU A 261 -16.33 -29.44 -5.54
N LEU A 262 -16.26 -28.99 -4.28
CA LEU A 262 -15.07 -28.37 -3.70
C LEU A 262 -13.89 -29.38 -3.61
N VAL A 263 -14.15 -30.60 -3.17
CA VAL A 263 -13.14 -31.67 -3.13
C VAL A 263 -12.64 -32.00 -4.53
N GLN A 264 -13.54 -32.15 -5.51
CA GLN A 264 -13.18 -32.38 -6.91
C GLN A 264 -12.33 -31.23 -7.48
N ALA A 265 -12.71 -29.99 -7.21
CA ALA A 265 -11.96 -28.81 -7.62
C ALA A 265 -10.53 -28.83 -7.05
N LEU A 266 -10.35 -29.16 -5.77
CA LEU A 266 -9.03 -29.24 -5.12
C LEU A 266 -8.18 -30.40 -5.64
N LEU A 267 -8.79 -31.53 -6.00
CA LEU A 267 -8.08 -32.71 -6.50
C LEU A 267 -7.73 -32.62 -8.00
N HIS A 268 -8.35 -31.70 -8.74
CA HIS A 268 -8.08 -31.48 -10.15
C HIS A 268 -6.62 -31.03 -10.40
N ASP A 269 -6.02 -31.43 -11.52
CA ASP A 269 -4.60 -31.19 -11.81
C ASP A 269 -4.23 -29.70 -11.93
N SER A 270 -5.19 -28.84 -12.26
CA SER A 270 -5.02 -27.38 -12.25
C SER A 270 -4.96 -26.78 -10.84
N ALA A 271 -5.51 -27.45 -9.82
CA ALA A 271 -5.53 -27.01 -8.43
C ALA A 271 -4.44 -27.65 -7.56
N ARG A 272 -3.99 -28.86 -7.93
CA ARG A 272 -2.99 -29.61 -7.17
C ARG A 272 -1.72 -28.80 -6.89
N ALA A 273 -1.40 -28.70 -5.61
CA ALA A 273 -0.32 -27.89 -5.08
C ALA A 273 0.45 -28.57 -3.95
N ASN A 274 1.61 -28.01 -3.62
CA ASN A 274 2.46 -28.44 -2.52
C ASN A 274 1.92 -27.97 -1.17
N LEU A 275 1.28 -26.80 -1.16
CA LEU A 275 0.55 -26.25 -0.03
C LEU A 275 -0.74 -25.58 -0.53
N VAL A 276 -1.82 -25.76 0.19
CA VAL A 276 -3.14 -25.19 -0.10
C VAL A 276 -3.57 -24.30 1.07
N VAL A 277 -4.01 -23.10 0.75
CA VAL A 277 -4.64 -22.16 1.67
C VAL A 277 -6.13 -22.13 1.38
N LEU A 278 -6.94 -22.55 2.35
CA LEU A 278 -8.39 -22.50 2.26
C LEU A 278 -8.93 -21.38 3.14
N GLN A 279 -9.88 -20.61 2.60
CA GLN A 279 -10.62 -19.56 3.34
C GLN A 279 -12.07 -19.98 3.51
N GLU A 280 -12.72 -19.46 4.56
CA GLU A 280 -14.12 -19.77 4.89
C GLU A 280 -14.37 -21.25 5.19
N VAL A 281 -13.43 -21.93 5.84
CA VAL A 281 -13.59 -23.34 6.19
C VAL A 281 -14.45 -23.49 7.45
N SER A 282 -15.55 -24.23 7.33
CA SER A 282 -16.42 -24.63 8.45
C SER A 282 -15.96 -25.96 9.07
N ASP A 283 -16.49 -26.26 10.26
CA ASP A 283 -16.22 -27.52 10.97
C ASP A 283 -16.64 -28.75 10.14
N ASP A 284 -17.83 -28.70 9.53
CA ASP A 284 -18.38 -29.78 8.71
C ASP A 284 -17.57 -30.02 7.43
N PHE A 285 -17.20 -28.95 6.72
CA PHE A 285 -16.46 -29.07 5.48
C PHE A 285 -15.04 -29.61 5.74
N LEU A 286 -14.37 -29.14 6.80
CA LEU A 286 -13.04 -29.66 7.16
C LEU A 286 -13.10 -31.16 7.48
N SER A 287 -14.09 -31.56 8.28
CA SER A 287 -14.33 -32.96 8.63
C SER A 287 -14.57 -33.82 7.39
N HIS A 288 -15.40 -33.34 6.47
CA HIS A 288 -15.65 -34.02 5.19
C HIS A 288 -14.38 -34.10 4.32
N LEU A 289 -13.67 -32.99 4.14
CA LEU A 289 -12.46 -32.90 3.32
C LEU A 289 -11.37 -33.86 3.80
N LEU A 290 -11.12 -33.92 5.12
CA LEU A 290 -10.04 -34.73 5.70
C LEU A 290 -10.37 -36.23 5.82
N ARG A 291 -11.63 -36.63 5.66
CA ARG A 291 -12.02 -38.05 5.49
C ARG A 291 -11.63 -38.59 4.12
N ASN A 292 -11.55 -37.73 3.10
CA ASN A 292 -11.20 -38.14 1.74
C ASN A 292 -9.77 -38.73 1.67
N GLU A 293 -9.63 -39.94 1.12
CA GLU A 293 -8.34 -40.64 1.07
C GLU A 293 -7.32 -39.94 0.13
N ALA A 294 -7.78 -39.40 -1.00
CA ALA A 294 -6.91 -38.72 -1.95
C ALA A 294 -6.33 -37.43 -1.37
N VAL A 295 -7.14 -36.69 -0.61
CA VAL A 295 -6.72 -35.49 0.13
C VAL A 295 -5.63 -35.85 1.15
N ARG A 296 -5.87 -36.87 2.00
CA ARG A 296 -4.89 -37.36 2.99
C ARG A 296 -3.56 -37.79 2.37
N LYS A 297 -3.61 -38.42 1.18
CA LYS A 297 -2.41 -38.82 0.43
C LYS A 297 -1.62 -37.64 -0.13
N LEU A 298 -2.30 -36.61 -0.62
CA LEU A 298 -1.65 -35.42 -1.21
C LEU A 298 -1.11 -34.46 -0.14
N TRP A 299 -1.88 -34.27 0.93
CA TRP A 299 -1.57 -33.34 2.02
C TRP A 299 -1.70 -34.03 3.38
N PRO A 300 -0.68 -34.80 3.79
CA PRO A 300 -0.68 -35.49 5.07
C PRO A 300 -0.55 -34.57 6.29
N TYR A 301 -0.24 -33.28 6.11
CA TYR A 301 -0.09 -32.30 7.20
C TYR A 301 -1.13 -31.19 7.10
N VAL A 302 -1.76 -30.84 8.21
CA VAL A 302 -2.82 -29.83 8.27
C VAL A 302 -2.69 -28.93 9.50
N SER A 303 -3.14 -27.67 9.39
CA SER A 303 -3.12 -26.73 10.52
C SER A 303 -4.21 -27.01 11.54
N HIS A 304 -5.33 -27.62 11.11
CA HIS A 304 -6.43 -28.02 11.98
C HIS A 304 -6.86 -29.44 11.61
N ALA A 305 -6.98 -30.29 12.61
CA ALA A 305 -7.55 -31.64 12.49
C ALA A 305 -9.08 -31.58 12.36
N PRO A 306 -9.74 -32.67 11.93
CA PRO A 306 -11.19 -32.67 11.73
C PRO A 306 -11.93 -32.58 13.07
N PRO A 307 -12.82 -31.58 13.27
CA PRO A 307 -13.54 -31.34 14.53
C PRO A 307 -14.46 -32.46 15.02
N ASP A 308 -14.86 -33.36 14.14
CA ASP A 308 -15.71 -34.52 14.47
C ASP A 308 -14.94 -35.71 15.05
N GLN A 309 -13.61 -35.63 15.11
CA GLN A 309 -12.77 -36.61 15.79
C GLN A 309 -12.83 -36.39 17.31
N ALA A 310 -13.03 -37.47 18.08
CA ALA A 310 -13.40 -37.39 19.51
C ALA A 310 -12.42 -36.63 20.43
N ASP A 311 -11.14 -36.61 20.08
CA ASP A 311 -10.07 -35.92 20.82
C ASP A 311 -9.70 -34.55 20.21
N ILE A 312 -10.41 -34.11 19.18
CA ILE A 312 -10.24 -32.82 18.50
C ILE A 312 -11.43 -31.93 18.83
N GLY A 313 -11.17 -30.66 19.12
CA GLY A 313 -12.21 -29.67 19.36
C GLY A 313 -12.64 -28.89 18.11
N PRO A 314 -13.74 -28.12 18.22
CA PRO A 314 -14.22 -27.27 17.14
C PRO A 314 -13.20 -26.19 16.77
N LEU A 315 -13.29 -25.73 15.52
CA LEU A 315 -12.55 -24.57 15.02
C LEU A 315 -12.93 -23.31 15.81
N LEU A 316 -12.21 -22.20 15.67
CA LEU A 316 -12.51 -20.99 16.44
C LEU A 316 -13.74 -20.25 15.91
N SER A 317 -13.79 -20.01 14.60
CA SER A 317 -14.84 -19.26 13.92
C SER A 317 -15.75 -20.18 13.09
N LEU A 318 -16.76 -19.61 12.43
CA LEU A 318 -17.49 -20.29 11.35
C LEU A 318 -16.72 -20.21 10.01
N ARG A 319 -15.88 -19.17 9.86
CA ARG A 319 -15.10 -18.92 8.64
C ARG A 319 -13.62 -18.94 8.97
N ASN A 320 -13.01 -20.12 8.92
CA ASN A 320 -11.62 -20.32 9.32
C ASN A 320 -10.68 -20.33 8.12
N ILE A 321 -9.40 -20.09 8.39
CA ILE A 321 -8.31 -20.28 7.43
C ILE A 321 -7.62 -21.60 7.77
N VAL A 322 -7.57 -22.52 6.81
CA VAL A 322 -6.94 -23.84 7.00
C VAL A 322 -5.85 -24.04 5.96
N ILE A 323 -4.73 -24.61 6.41
CA ILE A 323 -3.58 -24.92 5.58
C ILE A 323 -3.45 -26.42 5.47
N LEU A 324 -3.35 -26.92 4.24
CA LEU A 324 -3.01 -28.30 3.92
C LEU A 324 -1.64 -28.32 3.24
N SER A 325 -0.73 -29.19 3.64
CA SER A 325 0.63 -29.23 3.11
C SER A 325 1.13 -30.65 2.90
N ARG A 326 1.95 -30.80 1.87
CA ARG A 326 2.71 -32.03 1.64
C ARG A 326 3.89 -32.21 2.61
N TRP A 327 4.37 -31.11 3.18
CA TRP A 327 5.46 -31.08 4.15
C TRP A 327 4.99 -30.65 5.52
N ARG A 328 5.72 -31.11 6.55
CA ARG A 328 5.55 -30.59 7.90
C ARG A 328 5.79 -29.09 7.94
N PHE A 329 5.07 -28.41 8.82
CA PHE A 329 5.23 -26.99 9.08
C PHE A 329 4.92 -26.68 10.54
N GLU A 330 5.43 -25.54 11.00
CA GLU A 330 4.98 -24.88 12.22
C GLU A 330 4.08 -23.71 11.82
N TRP A 331 3.13 -23.31 12.66
CA TRP A 331 2.28 -22.19 12.33
C TRP A 331 1.85 -21.39 13.55
N LYS A 332 1.46 -20.13 13.31
CA LYS A 332 0.96 -19.20 14.30
C LYS A 332 -0.29 -18.49 13.79
N MET A 333 -1.21 -18.18 14.69
CA MET A 333 -2.34 -17.30 14.43
C MET A 333 -1.98 -15.86 14.83
N VAL A 334 -2.00 -14.95 13.86
CA VAL A 334 -1.82 -13.51 14.07
C VAL A 334 -3.21 -12.88 14.18
N PRO A 335 -3.65 -12.46 15.38
CA PRO A 335 -5.00 -11.92 15.56
C PRO A 335 -5.14 -10.51 14.96
N PHE A 336 -6.33 -10.20 14.45
CA PHE A 336 -6.73 -8.86 14.04
C PHE A 336 -7.68 -8.22 15.09
N GLU A 337 -8.09 -6.97 14.87
CA GLU A 337 -8.89 -6.20 15.83
C GLU A 337 -10.28 -6.81 16.09
N ARG A 338 -10.84 -7.54 15.09
CA ARG A 338 -12.12 -8.26 15.23
C ARG A 338 -11.91 -9.63 15.89
N ARG A 339 -12.72 -9.93 16.91
CA ARG A 339 -12.62 -11.10 17.81
C ARG A 339 -12.90 -12.47 17.17
N HIS A 340 -12.04 -12.97 16.28
CA HIS A 340 -12.07 -14.31 15.64
C HIS A 340 -11.37 -14.25 14.28
N LYS A 341 -10.98 -13.05 13.83
CA LYS A 341 -10.32 -12.83 12.55
C LYS A 341 -8.81 -12.74 12.75
N GLY A 342 -8.05 -13.35 11.87
CA GLY A 342 -6.60 -13.35 11.92
C GLY A 342 -6.00 -13.94 10.66
N ALA A 343 -4.67 -13.94 10.60
CA ALA A 343 -3.90 -14.59 9.56
C ALA A 343 -3.19 -15.83 10.10
N VAL A 344 -3.16 -16.90 9.32
CA VAL A 344 -2.41 -18.12 9.64
C VAL A 344 -1.04 -18.02 9.00
N VAL A 345 0.01 -17.87 9.81
CA VAL A 345 1.40 -17.75 9.34
C VAL A 345 2.11 -19.09 9.54
N VAL A 346 2.54 -19.69 8.44
CA VAL A 346 3.15 -21.01 8.33
C VAL A 346 4.65 -20.86 8.08
N GLN A 347 5.45 -21.68 8.74
CA GLN A 347 6.90 -21.77 8.55
C GLN A 347 7.30 -23.18 8.12
N LEU A 348 7.92 -23.29 6.95
CA LEU A 348 8.39 -24.56 6.39
C LEU A 348 9.87 -24.78 6.72
N ASN A 349 10.16 -25.52 7.79
CA ASN A 349 11.53 -25.71 8.28
C ASN A 349 12.45 -26.53 7.36
N GLY A 350 11.95 -27.08 6.24
CA GLY A 350 12.73 -27.82 5.25
C GLY A 350 12.70 -27.23 3.83
N ILE A 351 12.02 -26.11 3.63
CA ILE A 351 11.88 -25.45 2.33
C ILE A 351 12.16 -23.96 2.54
N GLY A 352 13.06 -23.34 1.78
CA GLY A 352 13.47 -21.98 2.10
C GLY A 352 14.60 -21.43 1.22
N LYS A 353 15.35 -20.47 1.74
CA LYS A 353 16.54 -19.88 1.13
C LYS A 353 17.77 -20.32 1.92
N ILE A 354 18.88 -20.59 1.24
CA ILE A 354 20.19 -20.67 1.88
C ILE A 354 20.89 -19.33 1.64
N THR A 355 21.27 -18.62 2.70
CA THR A 355 21.99 -17.33 2.61
C THR A 355 23.40 -17.52 2.04
N GLU A 356 24.05 -16.43 1.66
CA GLU A 356 25.45 -16.45 1.22
C GLU A 356 26.40 -16.97 2.31
N THR A 357 26.03 -16.79 3.57
CA THR A 357 26.74 -17.32 4.75
C THR A 357 26.50 -18.81 5.01
N GLY A 358 25.65 -19.47 4.20
CA GLY A 358 25.28 -20.87 4.35
C GLY A 358 24.17 -21.14 5.36
N ALA A 359 23.57 -20.12 5.96
CA ALA A 359 22.46 -20.27 6.91
C ALA A 359 21.16 -20.56 6.16
N PHE A 360 20.33 -21.47 6.69
CA PHE A 360 19.03 -21.79 6.12
C PHE A 360 17.95 -20.89 6.72
N LEU A 361 17.21 -20.19 5.86
CA LEU A 361 16.05 -19.37 6.22
C LEU A 361 14.78 -20.05 5.68
N PRO A 362 13.79 -20.37 6.53
CA PRO A 362 12.59 -21.09 6.12
C PRO A 362 11.68 -20.23 5.23
N LEU A 363 10.94 -20.88 4.33
CA LEU A 363 9.85 -20.25 3.59
C LEU A 363 8.68 -20.01 4.54
N VAL A 364 8.23 -18.76 4.60
CA VAL A 364 7.09 -18.34 5.42
C VAL A 364 5.89 -18.11 4.50
N ILE A 365 4.73 -18.64 4.86
CA ILE A 365 3.51 -18.53 4.06
C ILE A 365 2.37 -18.03 4.96
N ALA A 366 1.76 -16.91 4.62
CA ALA A 366 0.61 -16.35 5.33
C ALA A 366 -0.69 -16.61 4.55
N GLY A 367 -1.62 -17.32 5.20
CA GLY A 367 -3.00 -17.46 4.76
C GLY A 367 -3.85 -16.31 5.27
N LEU A 368 -4.64 -15.70 4.39
CA LEU A 368 -5.40 -14.49 4.68
C LEU A 368 -6.85 -14.54 4.16
N HIS A 369 -7.76 -13.94 4.92
CA HIS A 369 -9.12 -13.62 4.51
C HIS A 369 -9.48 -12.25 5.11
N LEU A 370 -9.40 -11.18 4.32
CA LEU A 370 -9.63 -9.80 4.80
C LEU A 370 -11.13 -9.49 4.94
N THR A 371 -11.48 -8.40 5.64
CA THR A 371 -12.88 -7.92 5.74
C THR A 371 -13.47 -7.69 4.36
N CYS A 372 -14.67 -8.20 4.08
CA CYS A 372 -15.38 -7.98 2.82
C CYS A 372 -16.08 -6.61 2.79
N GLY A 373 -16.56 -6.22 1.61
CA GLY A 373 -17.39 -5.01 1.43
C GLY A 373 -16.62 -3.74 1.08
N LEU A 374 -17.31 -2.81 0.43
CA LEU A 374 -16.80 -1.52 -0.05
C LEU A 374 -17.45 -0.38 0.74
N THR A 375 -17.22 -0.34 2.05
CA THR A 375 -17.62 0.76 2.94
C THR A 375 -16.39 1.40 3.56
N ASP A 376 -16.50 2.63 4.03
CA ASP A 376 -15.40 3.35 4.70
C ASP A 376 -14.81 2.53 5.87
N GLY A 377 -15.67 1.95 6.71
CA GLY A 377 -15.27 1.09 7.82
C GLY A 377 -14.61 -0.21 7.36
N SER A 378 -15.14 -0.85 6.32
CA SER A 378 -14.59 -2.11 5.80
C SER A 378 -13.23 -1.92 5.14
N VAL A 379 -13.02 -0.84 4.38
CA VAL A 379 -11.73 -0.51 3.76
C VAL A 379 -10.69 -0.13 4.81
N ALA A 380 -11.06 0.66 5.82
CA ALA A 380 -10.17 0.96 6.95
C ALA A 380 -9.76 -0.31 7.72
N ALA A 381 -10.69 -1.24 7.94
CA ALA A 381 -10.41 -2.53 8.57
C ALA A 381 -9.43 -3.37 7.75
N LYS A 382 -9.61 -3.47 6.42
CA LYS A 382 -8.64 -4.17 5.52
C LYS A 382 -7.23 -3.61 5.67
N LYS A 383 -7.11 -2.27 5.72
CA LYS A 383 -5.82 -1.60 5.88
C LYS A 383 -5.15 -1.92 7.21
N SER A 384 -5.91 -1.89 8.29
CA SER A 384 -5.39 -2.23 9.62
C SER A 384 -4.94 -3.70 9.69
N GLN A 385 -5.77 -4.61 9.18
CA GLN A 385 -5.47 -6.06 9.13
C GLN A 385 -4.22 -6.37 8.32
N LEU A 386 -4.12 -5.81 7.11
CA LEU A 386 -2.96 -6.00 6.25
C LEU A 386 -1.69 -5.44 6.92
N ARG A 387 -1.77 -4.26 7.53
CA ARG A 387 -0.64 -3.65 8.25
C ARG A 387 -0.18 -4.51 9.42
N THR A 388 -1.11 -5.05 10.21
CA THR A 388 -0.81 -5.95 11.32
C THR A 388 -0.06 -7.20 10.85
N LEU A 389 -0.50 -7.83 9.75
CA LEU A 389 0.20 -8.97 9.16
C LEU A 389 1.60 -8.59 8.64
N LEU A 390 1.72 -7.52 7.88
CA LEU A 390 2.99 -7.09 7.29
C LEU A 390 4.02 -6.72 8.37
N ASN A 391 3.59 -6.04 9.43
CA ASN A 391 4.43 -5.74 10.60
C ASN A 391 4.88 -7.02 11.30
N HIS A 392 3.99 -7.99 11.47
CA HIS A 392 4.36 -9.28 12.06
C HIS A 392 5.42 -10.00 11.22
N LEU A 393 5.22 -10.09 9.90
CA LEU A 393 6.16 -10.73 8.99
C LEU A 393 7.52 -10.01 8.96
N SER A 394 7.53 -8.67 8.90
CA SER A 394 8.77 -7.89 8.85
C SER A 394 9.58 -7.97 10.14
N MET A 395 8.92 -7.96 11.31
CA MET A 395 9.61 -8.04 12.59
C MET A 395 10.15 -9.44 12.89
N ASN A 396 9.39 -10.49 12.54
CA ASN A 396 9.73 -11.86 12.95
C ASN A 396 10.49 -12.65 11.88
N TYR A 397 10.35 -12.26 10.61
CA TYR A 397 10.89 -13.00 9.47
C TYR A 397 11.59 -12.11 8.42
N PRO A 398 12.39 -11.10 8.81
CA PRO A 398 12.87 -10.04 7.90
C PRO A 398 13.64 -10.56 6.68
N GLU A 399 14.45 -11.60 6.86
CA GLU A 399 15.31 -12.17 5.81
C GLU A 399 14.71 -13.41 5.11
N SER A 400 13.63 -13.97 5.67
CA SER A 400 12.98 -15.16 5.12
C SER A 400 12.16 -14.80 3.89
N PRO A 401 12.08 -15.66 2.86
CA PRO A 401 11.15 -15.45 1.76
C PRO A 401 9.70 -15.63 2.24
N TRP A 402 8.79 -14.79 1.77
CA TRP A 402 7.37 -14.83 2.15
C TRP A 402 6.46 -15.12 0.97
N ILE A 403 5.37 -15.84 1.21
CA ILE A 403 4.22 -15.91 0.30
C ILE A 403 2.98 -15.50 1.11
N ILE A 404 2.18 -14.58 0.61
CA ILE A 404 0.86 -14.27 1.17
C ILE A 404 -0.19 -14.73 0.17
N ALA A 405 -1.03 -15.68 0.57
CA ALA A 405 -2.04 -16.28 -0.29
C ALA A 405 -3.40 -16.23 0.41
N GLY A 406 -4.43 -15.84 -0.31
CA GLY A 406 -5.76 -15.75 0.28
C GLY A 406 -6.70 -14.82 -0.44
N ASP A 407 -7.84 -14.59 0.22
CA ASP A 407 -8.87 -13.68 -0.20
C ASP A 407 -8.62 -12.28 0.42
N PHE A 408 -8.16 -11.35 -0.41
CA PHE A 408 -7.86 -9.99 -0.02
C PHE A 408 -9.11 -9.12 0.05
N ASN A 409 -10.25 -9.54 -0.53
CA ASN A 409 -11.49 -8.76 -0.56
C ASN A 409 -11.28 -7.29 -1.01
N MET A 410 -10.25 -7.03 -1.82
CA MET A 410 -9.93 -5.70 -2.33
C MET A 410 -10.71 -5.44 -3.61
N THR A 411 -11.50 -4.37 -3.65
CA THR A 411 -12.20 -3.98 -4.87
C THR A 411 -11.19 -3.56 -5.93
N THR A 412 -11.18 -4.22 -7.08
CA THR A 412 -10.21 -3.99 -8.16
C THR A 412 -10.82 -3.34 -9.38
N SER A 413 -12.11 -3.55 -9.68
CA SER A 413 -12.76 -2.92 -10.82
C SER A 413 -12.83 -1.40 -10.66
N SER A 414 -12.23 -0.68 -11.60
CA SER A 414 -12.28 0.77 -11.63
C SER A 414 -13.72 1.30 -11.81
N LEU A 415 -14.59 0.60 -12.54
CA LEU A 415 -16.00 0.98 -12.68
C LEU A 415 -16.79 0.77 -11.39
N THR A 416 -16.57 -0.32 -10.66
CA THR A 416 -17.21 -0.52 -9.35
C THR A 416 -16.85 0.60 -8.37
N ILE A 417 -15.60 1.07 -8.39
CA ILE A 417 -15.14 2.19 -7.56
C ILE A 417 -15.79 3.50 -8.01
N GLN A 418 -15.85 3.76 -9.32
CA GLN A 418 -16.50 4.96 -9.88
C GLN A 418 -18.00 5.00 -9.54
N ASP A 419 -18.70 3.88 -9.70
CA ASP A 419 -20.11 3.77 -9.37
C ASP A 419 -20.34 4.00 -7.87
N ALA A 420 -19.50 3.44 -7.00
CA ALA A 420 -19.57 3.68 -5.56
C ALA A 420 -19.30 5.15 -5.16
N ILE A 421 -18.45 5.88 -5.91
CA ILE A 421 -18.24 7.31 -5.75
C ILE A 421 -19.50 8.08 -6.19
N MET A 422 -20.04 7.75 -7.37
CA MET A 422 -21.23 8.40 -7.95
C MET A 422 -22.48 8.21 -7.10
N THR A 423 -22.65 7.04 -6.48
CA THR A 423 -23.77 6.75 -5.57
C THR A 423 -23.53 7.23 -4.14
N HIS A 424 -22.42 7.94 -3.87
CA HIS A 424 -21.99 8.36 -2.53
C HIS A 424 -21.94 7.21 -1.51
N SER A 425 -21.64 5.99 -1.98
CA SER A 425 -21.53 4.81 -1.12
C SER A 425 -20.17 4.71 -0.42
N ILE A 426 -19.15 5.44 -0.91
CA ILE A 426 -17.83 5.60 -0.27
C ILE A 426 -17.36 7.06 -0.29
N SER A 427 -16.54 7.44 0.69
CA SER A 427 -15.95 8.78 0.76
C SER A 427 -14.68 8.92 -0.11
N PRO A 428 -14.26 10.15 -0.47
CA PRO A 428 -12.97 10.38 -1.13
C PRO A 428 -11.77 9.84 -0.33
N GLN A 429 -11.87 9.84 1.00
CA GLN A 429 -10.86 9.26 1.88
C GLN A 429 -10.76 7.74 1.72
N THR A 430 -11.87 7.06 1.47
CA THR A 430 -11.92 5.62 1.20
C THR A 430 -11.26 5.26 -0.11
N VAL A 431 -11.42 6.09 -1.15
CA VAL A 431 -10.72 5.92 -2.44
C VAL A 431 -9.21 6.00 -2.24
N ARG A 432 -8.72 7.03 -1.54
CA ARG A 432 -7.28 7.15 -1.19
C ARG A 432 -6.81 5.97 -0.33
N THR A 433 -7.67 5.46 0.53
CA THR A 433 -7.35 4.31 1.40
C THR A 433 -7.21 3.02 0.58
N LEU A 434 -8.08 2.79 -0.42
CA LEU A 434 -7.96 1.67 -1.37
C LEU A 434 -6.65 1.75 -2.16
N GLU A 435 -6.29 2.92 -2.69
CA GLU A 435 -4.99 3.12 -3.36
C GLU A 435 -3.82 2.83 -2.42
N SER A 436 -3.93 3.26 -1.16
CA SER A 436 -2.89 3.00 -0.16
C SER A 436 -2.72 1.52 0.21
N LEU A 437 -3.71 0.66 -0.02
CA LEU A 437 -3.58 -0.79 0.22
C LEU A 437 -2.61 -1.44 -0.78
N GLU A 438 -2.74 -1.12 -2.07
CA GLU A 438 -1.79 -1.58 -3.09
C GLU A 438 -0.39 -0.99 -2.83
N GLN A 439 -0.33 0.26 -2.37
CA GLN A 439 0.93 0.88 -1.96
C GLN A 439 1.58 0.12 -0.78
N LEU A 440 0.82 -0.28 0.24
CA LEU A 440 1.36 -1.06 1.37
C LEU A 440 1.94 -2.41 0.91
N LEU A 441 1.28 -3.10 -0.02
CA LEU A 441 1.79 -4.34 -0.59
C LEU A 441 3.10 -4.10 -1.37
N ALA A 442 3.14 -3.04 -2.18
CA ALA A 442 4.31 -2.67 -2.95
C ALA A 442 5.50 -2.25 -2.06
N GLU A 443 5.25 -1.45 -1.02
CA GLU A 443 6.25 -1.04 -0.01
C GLU A 443 6.81 -2.23 0.75
N ALA A 444 6.00 -3.25 1.03
CA ALA A 444 6.45 -4.49 1.64
C ALA A 444 7.32 -5.36 0.71
N GLY A 445 7.44 -4.99 -0.58
CA GLY A 445 8.19 -5.73 -1.60
C GLY A 445 7.46 -6.96 -2.12
N LEU A 446 6.12 -6.98 -2.03
CA LEU A 446 5.30 -8.11 -2.48
C LEU A 446 4.97 -7.99 -3.98
N ARG A 447 5.23 -9.08 -4.73
CA ARG A 447 4.88 -9.21 -6.14
C ARG A 447 3.73 -10.18 -6.33
N ASP A 448 2.80 -9.80 -7.21
CA ASP A 448 1.67 -10.65 -7.54
C ASP A 448 2.04 -11.72 -8.58
N ALA A 449 1.72 -12.98 -8.28
CA ALA A 449 1.97 -14.10 -9.19
C ALA A 449 1.19 -13.99 -10.51
N TRP A 450 -0.01 -13.41 -10.48
CA TRP A 450 -0.79 -13.16 -11.70
C TRP A 450 -0.12 -12.14 -12.60
N ASP A 451 0.26 -10.98 -12.04
CA ASP A 451 0.92 -9.91 -12.78
C ASP A 451 2.21 -10.41 -13.45
N ALA A 452 2.97 -11.27 -12.76
CA ALA A 452 4.20 -11.87 -13.29
C ALA A 452 3.98 -12.79 -14.50
N CYS A 453 2.81 -13.42 -14.63
CA CYS A 453 2.48 -14.33 -15.74
C CYS A 453 1.53 -13.73 -16.78
N ARG A 454 1.13 -12.45 -16.64
CA ARG A 454 0.13 -11.79 -17.48
C ARG A 454 0.49 -11.80 -18.97
N SER A 455 1.77 -11.70 -19.32
CA SER A 455 2.25 -11.73 -20.72
C SER A 455 2.07 -13.07 -21.43
N HIS A 456 1.89 -14.16 -20.67
CA HIS A 456 1.69 -15.51 -21.19
C HIS A 456 0.21 -15.93 -21.22
N TYR A 457 -0.69 -15.05 -20.79
CA TYR A 457 -2.12 -15.30 -20.79
C TYR A 457 -2.72 -14.78 -22.11
N GLU A 458 -2.91 -15.66 -23.09
CA GLU A 458 -3.69 -15.34 -24.28
C GLU A 458 -5.18 -15.29 -23.89
N PRO A 459 -5.89 -14.16 -24.09
CA PRO A 459 -7.30 -14.06 -23.73
C PRO A 459 -8.13 -14.97 -24.64
N SER A 460 -8.61 -16.09 -24.11
CA SER A 460 -9.61 -16.93 -24.78
C SER A 460 -11.01 -16.38 -24.53
N GLY A 461 -11.53 -15.57 -25.46
CA GLY A 461 -12.97 -15.29 -25.66
C GLY A 461 -13.56 -14.06 -24.98
N ASP A 462 -14.22 -13.21 -25.78
CA ASP A 462 -15.15 -12.11 -25.46
C ASP A 462 -14.75 -11.15 -24.32
N TYR A 463 -13.61 -10.47 -24.48
CA TYR A 463 -13.06 -9.50 -23.53
C TYR A 463 -13.12 -8.03 -24.04
N GLU A 464 -14.07 -7.67 -24.91
CA GLU A 464 -14.17 -6.29 -25.41
C GLU A 464 -14.75 -5.29 -24.39
N ASP A 465 -15.31 -5.75 -23.26
CA ASP A 465 -16.04 -4.90 -22.27
C ASP A 465 -15.45 -4.93 -20.84
N LEU A 466 -14.21 -5.40 -20.64
CA LEU A 466 -13.57 -5.34 -19.32
C LEU A 466 -12.99 -3.96 -19.03
N ALA A 467 -13.23 -3.48 -17.81
CA ALA A 467 -12.59 -2.30 -17.27
C ALA A 467 -11.26 -2.64 -16.58
N VAL A 468 -10.44 -1.61 -16.38
CA VAL A 468 -9.16 -1.74 -15.66
C VAL A 468 -9.41 -2.36 -14.28
N GLY A 469 -8.68 -3.44 -13.98
CA GLY A 469 -8.72 -4.15 -12.69
C GLY A 469 -9.71 -5.30 -12.63
N GLU A 470 -10.34 -5.65 -13.74
CA GLU A 470 -11.22 -6.82 -13.87
C GLU A 470 -10.46 -8.04 -14.46
N GLU A 471 -9.25 -7.83 -14.97
CA GLU A 471 -8.44 -8.91 -15.55
C GLU A 471 -7.95 -9.89 -14.48
N GLY A 472 -8.18 -11.19 -14.72
CA GLY A 472 -7.85 -12.24 -13.76
C GLY A 472 -8.78 -12.28 -12.57
N ALA A 473 -10.01 -11.75 -12.70
CA ALA A 473 -11.04 -11.81 -11.68
C ALA A 473 -11.28 -13.24 -11.19
N THR A 474 -11.31 -13.37 -9.86
CA THR A 474 -11.59 -14.63 -9.16
C THR A 474 -13.03 -14.66 -8.68
N PHE A 475 -13.65 -13.50 -8.48
CA PHE A 475 -15.06 -13.33 -8.22
C PHE A 475 -15.73 -12.71 -9.45
N ASP A 476 -16.58 -13.45 -10.15
CA ASP A 476 -17.22 -13.00 -11.39
C ASP A 476 -18.72 -13.32 -11.42
N PRO A 477 -19.59 -12.38 -11.00
CA PRO A 477 -21.03 -12.54 -11.02
C PRO A 477 -21.64 -12.83 -12.40
N SER A 478 -20.95 -12.47 -13.49
CA SER A 478 -21.45 -12.72 -14.84
C SER A 478 -21.28 -14.18 -15.29
N ARG A 479 -20.34 -14.90 -14.66
CA ARG A 479 -19.96 -16.27 -15.04
C ARG A 479 -20.10 -17.29 -13.91
N ASN A 480 -20.32 -16.83 -12.68
CA ASN A 480 -20.51 -17.67 -11.50
C ASN A 480 -21.88 -17.39 -10.86
N PRO A 481 -22.83 -18.35 -10.93
CA PRO A 481 -24.16 -18.20 -10.34
C PRO A 481 -24.18 -17.94 -8.83
N LEU A 482 -23.23 -18.51 -8.07
CA LEU A 482 -23.12 -18.28 -6.63
C LEU A 482 -22.69 -16.84 -6.33
N ALA A 483 -21.73 -16.31 -7.09
CA ALA A 483 -21.33 -14.91 -7.00
C ALA A 483 -22.49 -13.96 -7.40
N ALA A 484 -23.28 -14.34 -8.40
CA ALA A 484 -24.45 -13.57 -8.84
C ALA A 484 -25.52 -13.46 -7.75
N GLU A 485 -25.78 -14.56 -7.02
CA GLU A 485 -26.73 -14.60 -5.91
C GLU A 485 -26.30 -13.69 -4.75
N ILE A 486 -25.00 -13.70 -4.41
CA ILE A 486 -24.44 -12.88 -3.32
C ILE A 486 -24.56 -11.37 -3.62
N VAL A 487 -24.38 -10.96 -4.88
CA VAL A 487 -24.50 -9.54 -5.28
C VAL A 487 -25.96 -9.07 -5.28
N GLY A 488 -26.93 -9.97 -5.54
CA GLY A 488 -28.34 -9.63 -5.57
C GLY A 488 -28.68 -8.56 -6.64
N HIS A 489 -29.57 -7.61 -6.31
CA HIS A 489 -30.01 -6.55 -7.23
C HIS A 489 -29.35 -5.17 -6.98
N GLY A 490 -28.35 -5.07 -6.10
CA GLY A 490 -27.80 -3.79 -5.63
C GLY A 490 -26.27 -3.69 -5.76
N LEU A 491 -25.81 -2.72 -6.55
CA LEU A 491 -24.41 -2.43 -6.93
C LEU A 491 -23.74 -3.47 -7.84
N THR A 492 -22.75 -3.00 -8.59
CA THR A 492 -22.30 -3.49 -9.91
C THR A 492 -21.99 -4.99 -9.97
N HIS A 493 -22.59 -5.74 -10.91
CA HIS A 493 -22.27 -7.15 -11.24
C HIS A 493 -20.91 -7.33 -11.93
N ARG A 494 -19.93 -6.48 -11.62
CA ARG A 494 -18.64 -6.42 -12.33
C ARG A 494 -17.63 -7.37 -11.69
N PRO A 495 -16.77 -8.04 -12.50
CA PRO A 495 -15.76 -8.97 -12.00
C PRO A 495 -14.75 -8.31 -11.04
N GLN A 496 -14.28 -9.05 -10.03
CA GLN A 496 -13.31 -8.58 -9.03
C GLN A 496 -12.21 -9.63 -8.81
N ARG A 497 -10.99 -9.15 -8.53
CA ARG A 497 -9.84 -10.01 -8.26
C ARG A 497 -9.52 -10.02 -6.78
N TYR A 498 -10.25 -10.85 -6.04
CA TYR A 498 -10.13 -10.98 -4.59
C TYR A 498 -9.03 -11.94 -4.16
N ASP A 499 -8.89 -13.09 -4.83
CA ASP A 499 -7.87 -14.09 -4.46
C ASP A 499 -6.54 -13.80 -5.14
N ARG A 500 -5.50 -13.67 -4.32
CA ARG A 500 -4.15 -13.34 -4.78
C ARG A 500 -3.12 -14.23 -4.12
N ILE A 501 -2.01 -14.45 -4.84
CA ILE A 501 -0.79 -15.06 -4.30
C ILE A 501 0.34 -14.06 -4.53
N LEU A 502 0.82 -13.49 -3.43
CA LEU A 502 1.85 -12.47 -3.41
C LEU A 502 3.16 -13.05 -2.86
N LEU A 503 4.30 -12.70 -3.44
CA LEU A 503 5.61 -13.26 -3.08
C LEU A 503 6.60 -12.15 -2.72
N LYS A 504 7.44 -12.40 -1.70
CA LYS A 504 8.59 -11.57 -1.32
C LYS A 504 9.85 -12.43 -1.24
N GLY A 505 10.99 -11.87 -1.66
CA GLY A 505 12.29 -12.55 -1.66
C GLY A 505 12.69 -13.01 -3.06
N GLU A 506 12.77 -12.08 -4.01
CA GLU A 506 12.99 -12.34 -5.44
C GLU A 506 14.31 -13.05 -5.76
N GLU A 507 15.31 -12.91 -4.89
CA GLU A 507 16.57 -13.65 -4.98
C GLU A 507 16.40 -15.17 -4.75
N ALA A 508 15.28 -15.58 -4.16
CA ALA A 508 14.99 -16.97 -3.78
C ALA A 508 13.75 -17.55 -4.46
N LEU A 509 12.74 -16.73 -4.77
CA LEU A 509 11.46 -17.17 -5.35
C LEU A 509 11.21 -16.51 -6.71
N GLU A 510 11.06 -17.34 -7.75
CA GLU A 510 10.65 -16.93 -9.09
C GLU A 510 9.28 -17.53 -9.43
N VAL A 511 8.35 -16.72 -9.95
CA VAL A 511 7.04 -17.22 -10.42
C VAL A 511 7.23 -17.88 -11.78
N ALA A 512 7.10 -19.21 -11.82
CA ALA A 512 7.24 -20.01 -13.03
C ALA A 512 5.90 -20.26 -13.76
N GLY A 513 4.77 -19.97 -13.11
CA GLY A 513 3.46 -20.09 -13.74
C GLY A 513 2.31 -19.72 -12.81
N PHE A 514 1.17 -19.38 -13.38
CA PHE A 514 -0.06 -19.08 -12.66
C PHE A 514 -1.27 -19.62 -13.44
N ASN A 515 -2.27 -20.14 -12.74
CA ASN A 515 -3.55 -20.51 -13.34
C ASN A 515 -4.70 -20.41 -12.33
N MET A 516 -5.93 -20.38 -12.85
CA MET A 516 -7.16 -20.51 -12.07
C MET A 516 -7.71 -21.95 -12.12
N PHE A 517 -8.59 -22.32 -11.20
CA PHE A 517 -9.29 -23.60 -11.13
C PHE A 517 -10.67 -23.46 -10.47
N GLY A 518 -11.44 -24.56 -10.42
CA GLY A 518 -12.77 -24.59 -9.82
C GLY A 518 -13.92 -24.17 -10.75
N ARG A 519 -13.61 -23.89 -12.02
CA ARG A 519 -14.62 -23.65 -13.07
C ARG A 519 -15.34 -24.96 -13.42
N PRO A 520 -16.68 -24.96 -13.57
CA PRO A 520 -17.39 -26.16 -13.98
C PRO A 520 -16.97 -26.60 -15.39
N GLU A 521 -16.84 -27.91 -15.59
CA GLU A 521 -16.54 -28.51 -16.89
C GLU A 521 -17.82 -28.79 -17.70
N GLY A 522 -17.86 -28.36 -18.96
CA GLY A 522 -18.97 -28.63 -19.90
C GLY A 522 -20.24 -27.82 -19.60
N ASP A 523 -21.42 -28.38 -19.91
CA ASP A 523 -22.75 -27.76 -19.69
C ASP A 523 -23.20 -27.73 -18.21
N LYS A 524 -22.33 -28.10 -17.26
CA LYS A 524 -22.64 -28.08 -15.83
C LYS A 524 -22.70 -26.62 -15.34
N LYS A 525 -23.83 -26.22 -14.75
CA LYS A 525 -24.02 -24.86 -14.20
C LYS A 525 -23.67 -24.71 -12.71
N HIS A 526 -23.37 -25.81 -12.00
CA HIS A 526 -23.15 -25.78 -10.56
C HIS A 526 -21.69 -25.50 -10.22
N CYS A 527 -21.45 -24.41 -9.50
CA CYS A 527 -20.13 -24.02 -8.99
C CYS A 527 -19.93 -24.55 -7.57
N GLY A 528 -18.70 -24.94 -7.23
CA GLY A 528 -18.35 -25.33 -5.86
C GLY A 528 -18.21 -24.13 -4.92
N SER A 529 -17.81 -22.97 -5.43
CA SER A 529 -17.58 -21.73 -4.69
C SER A 529 -18.02 -20.52 -5.53
N ASP A 530 -18.30 -19.39 -4.89
CA ASP A 530 -18.49 -18.08 -5.52
C ASP A 530 -17.19 -17.47 -6.06
N HIS A 531 -16.04 -18.05 -5.70
CA HIS A 531 -14.73 -17.69 -6.22
C HIS A 531 -14.13 -18.79 -7.12
N TRP A 532 -13.25 -18.40 -8.03
CA TRP A 532 -12.33 -19.28 -8.74
C TRP A 532 -11.02 -19.38 -7.95
N GLY A 533 -10.58 -20.61 -7.68
CA GLY A 533 -9.31 -20.84 -6.99
C GLY A 533 -8.12 -20.43 -7.85
N VAL A 534 -7.02 -20.03 -7.21
CA VAL A 534 -5.78 -19.59 -7.87
C VAL A 534 -4.60 -20.46 -7.46
N ARG A 535 -3.70 -20.75 -8.40
CA ARG A 535 -2.46 -21.50 -8.15
C ARG A 535 -1.26 -20.80 -8.75
N ALA A 536 -0.22 -20.62 -7.96
CA ALA A 536 1.10 -20.20 -8.40
C ALA A 536 2.07 -21.38 -8.39
N THR A 537 2.87 -21.51 -9.44
CA THR A 537 4.03 -22.41 -9.49
C THR A 537 5.29 -21.57 -9.32
N ILE A 538 6.11 -21.92 -8.33
CA ILE A 538 7.25 -21.13 -7.87
C ILE A 538 8.51 -21.96 -8.05
N ARG A 539 9.57 -21.36 -8.57
CA ARG A 539 10.89 -21.97 -8.70
C ARG A 539 11.79 -21.40 -7.60
N PHE A 540 12.44 -22.29 -6.85
CA PHE A 540 13.50 -21.87 -5.93
C PHE A 540 14.75 -21.56 -6.73
N VAL A 541 15.19 -20.31 -6.65
CA VAL A 541 16.47 -19.88 -7.17
C VAL A 541 17.51 -20.43 -6.21
N LYS A 542 18.34 -21.39 -6.63
CA LYS A 542 19.49 -21.83 -5.82
C LYS A 542 20.31 -20.59 -5.50
N SER A 543 20.61 -20.38 -4.22
CA SER A 543 21.51 -19.32 -3.75
C SER A 543 22.65 -19.20 -4.74
N PRO A 544 22.83 -18.03 -5.36
CA PRO A 544 23.90 -17.89 -6.32
C PRO A 544 25.20 -18.02 -5.52
N LEU A 545 25.94 -19.11 -5.74
CA LEU A 545 27.38 -18.93 -5.98
C LEU A 545 27.49 -17.67 -6.83
N PRO A 546 28.31 -16.66 -6.45
CA PRO A 546 28.36 -15.39 -7.16
C PRO A 546 28.34 -15.74 -8.63
N ARG A 547 27.19 -15.47 -9.27
CA ARG A 547 27.01 -15.82 -10.67
C ARG A 547 28.09 -14.96 -11.28
N SER A 548 29.20 -15.59 -11.69
CA SER A 548 30.16 -14.97 -12.57
C SER A 548 29.29 -14.35 -13.64
N MET A 549 29.25 -13.03 -13.59
CA MET A 549 28.45 -12.16 -14.40
C MET A 549 28.30 -12.76 -15.80
N ARG A 550 27.13 -13.30 -16.10
CA ARG A 550 26.64 -13.21 -17.48
C ARG A 550 25.82 -11.93 -17.56
N THR A 551 26.48 -10.82 -17.27
CA THR A 551 26.10 -9.52 -17.82
C THR A 551 26.19 -9.68 -19.32
N GLU A 552 25.21 -9.19 -20.06
CA GLU A 552 25.38 -8.95 -21.50
C GLU A 552 26.75 -8.25 -21.68
N SER A 553 27.65 -8.87 -22.43
CA SER A 553 28.94 -8.26 -22.77
C SER A 553 28.86 -7.76 -24.19
N ILE A 554 29.24 -6.52 -24.43
CA ILE A 554 29.39 -6.01 -25.79
C ILE A 554 30.85 -6.15 -26.24
N PRO A 555 31.11 -6.42 -27.53
CA PRO A 555 32.48 -6.57 -28.01
C PRO A 555 33.27 -5.28 -27.82
N ALA A 556 34.50 -5.40 -27.31
CA ALA A 556 35.41 -4.27 -27.18
C ALA A 556 35.70 -3.66 -28.56
N VAL A 557 35.56 -2.33 -28.67
CA VAL A 557 35.90 -1.57 -29.88
C VAL A 557 37.32 -1.04 -29.73
N ARG A 558 38.20 -1.30 -30.71
CA ARG A 558 39.53 -0.69 -30.73
C ARG A 558 39.43 0.72 -31.35
N PRO A 559 39.81 1.78 -30.63
CA PRO A 559 39.86 3.12 -31.20
C PRO A 559 40.85 3.19 -32.38
N PRO A 560 40.52 3.92 -33.46
CA PRO A 560 41.45 4.18 -34.56
C PRO A 560 42.71 4.92 -34.12
N TYR A 561 43.76 4.83 -34.94
CA TYR A 561 44.98 5.61 -34.75
C TYR A 561 44.69 7.11 -34.80
N GLY A 562 45.02 7.84 -33.72
CA GLY A 562 44.70 9.27 -33.52
C GLY A 562 43.60 9.54 -32.48
N LEU A 563 42.67 8.60 -32.29
CA LEU A 563 41.57 8.70 -31.32
C LEU A 563 41.89 7.96 -30.01
N HIS A 564 43.07 8.22 -29.43
CA HIS A 564 43.49 7.60 -28.17
C HIS A 564 43.21 8.49 -26.95
N SER A 565 43.25 7.92 -25.75
CA SER A 565 42.90 8.61 -24.50
C SER A 565 43.79 9.82 -24.18
N GLY A 566 45.08 9.80 -24.54
CA GLY A 566 45.94 10.99 -24.41
C GLY A 566 45.49 12.18 -25.28
N ALA A 567 45.06 11.93 -26.53
CA ALA A 567 44.52 12.98 -27.40
C ALA A 567 43.17 13.48 -26.89
N LEU A 568 42.37 12.59 -26.29
CA LEU A 568 41.10 12.93 -25.66
C LEU A 568 41.29 13.85 -24.44
N GLN A 569 42.28 13.53 -23.60
CA GLN A 569 42.62 14.34 -22.43
C GLN A 569 43.05 15.76 -22.85
N ASN A 570 43.96 15.87 -23.81
CA ASN A 570 44.39 17.18 -24.33
C ASN A 570 43.21 17.98 -24.92
N PHE A 571 42.30 17.31 -25.62
CA PHE A 571 41.09 17.94 -26.14
C PHE A 571 40.21 18.49 -25.01
N VAL A 572 39.92 17.68 -23.99
CA VAL A 572 39.06 18.08 -22.86
C VAL A 572 39.69 19.20 -22.03
N GLU A 573 41.00 19.15 -21.76
CA GLU A 573 41.70 20.17 -20.97
C GLU A 573 41.80 21.52 -21.69
N SER A 574 41.81 21.52 -23.03
CA SER A 574 41.88 22.74 -23.84
C SER A 574 40.51 23.30 -24.25
N HIS A 575 39.41 22.57 -24.02
CA HIS A 575 38.08 23.00 -24.46
C HIS A 575 37.46 24.05 -23.51
N PRO A 576 36.97 25.19 -24.02
CA PRO A 576 36.45 26.29 -23.19
C PRO A 576 35.16 25.97 -22.44
N SER A 577 34.51 24.83 -22.72
CA SER A 577 33.25 24.44 -22.07
C SER A 577 33.43 23.86 -20.66
N PHE A 578 34.67 23.61 -20.22
CA PHE A 578 34.96 23.06 -18.91
C PHE A 578 35.48 24.15 -17.96
N PRO A 579 35.04 24.15 -16.70
CA PRO A 579 35.39 25.20 -15.77
C PRO A 579 36.89 25.21 -15.49
N THR A 580 37.47 26.40 -15.42
CA THR A 580 38.85 26.60 -14.97
C THR A 580 38.99 26.25 -13.48
N THR A 581 40.23 26.13 -13.01
CA THR A 581 40.51 25.96 -11.57
C THR A 581 39.92 27.11 -10.76
N GLU A 582 40.02 28.35 -11.26
CA GLU A 582 39.45 29.54 -10.61
C GLU A 582 37.92 29.48 -10.54
N GLU A 583 37.25 29.12 -11.63
CA GLU A 583 35.79 28.95 -11.64
C GLU A 583 35.33 27.80 -10.72
N THR A 584 36.15 26.76 -10.59
CA THR A 584 35.89 25.64 -9.67
C THR A 584 35.99 26.06 -8.21
N GLU A 585 37.04 26.83 -7.85
CA GLU A 585 37.18 27.39 -6.51
C GLU A 585 36.06 28.38 -6.19
N LYS A 586 35.68 29.25 -7.15
CA LYS A 586 34.54 30.15 -7.00
C LYS A 586 33.24 29.41 -6.69
N ARG A 587 32.98 28.26 -7.36
CA ARG A 587 31.80 27.43 -7.06
C ARG A 587 31.84 26.83 -5.66
N LYS A 588 33.02 26.45 -5.14
CA LYS A 588 33.16 25.98 -3.76
C LYS A 588 32.88 27.09 -2.76
N GLU A 589 33.38 28.29 -3.00
CA GLU A 589 33.10 29.47 -2.18
C GLU A 589 31.61 29.77 -2.12
N VAL A 590 30.93 29.77 -3.27
CA VAL A 590 29.47 29.98 -3.37
C VAL A 590 28.68 28.95 -2.56
N LEU A 591 29.05 27.66 -2.62
CA LEU A 591 28.41 26.62 -1.82
C LEU A 591 28.65 26.81 -0.31
N ALA A 592 29.84 27.29 0.08
CA ALA A 592 30.15 27.59 1.48
C ALA A 592 29.36 28.81 2.01
N ILE A 593 29.10 29.81 1.17
CA ILE A 593 28.20 30.93 1.49
C ILE A 593 26.78 30.41 1.73
N LEU A 594 26.25 29.60 0.81
CA LEU A 594 24.91 29.03 0.92
C LEU A 594 24.74 28.18 2.19
N ASP A 595 25.71 27.31 2.48
CA ASP A 595 25.72 26.49 3.70
C ASP A 595 25.69 27.37 4.96
N ARG A 596 26.58 28.36 5.07
CA ARG A 596 26.63 29.29 6.21
C ARG A 596 25.34 30.09 6.39
N THR A 597 24.68 30.48 5.30
CA THR A 597 23.42 31.23 5.34
C THR A 597 22.24 30.39 5.83
N LEU A 598 22.16 29.11 5.42
CA LEU A 598 21.01 28.25 5.73
C LEU A 598 21.23 27.32 6.94
N ARG A 599 22.48 27.14 7.39
CA ARG A 599 22.85 26.30 8.55
C ARG A 599 22.04 26.56 9.82
N PRO A 600 21.67 27.80 10.19
CA PRO A 600 20.83 28.04 11.37
C PRO A 600 19.47 27.32 11.33
N LEU A 601 18.93 27.06 10.14
CA LEU A 601 17.66 26.33 9.97
C LEU A 601 17.76 24.84 10.33
N ALA A 602 18.98 24.30 10.43
CA ALA A 602 19.21 22.91 10.79
C ALA A 602 19.48 22.71 12.30
N THR A 603 19.69 23.78 13.07
CA THR A 603 20.15 23.74 14.46
C THR A 603 19.14 24.22 15.51
N ALA A 604 17.93 24.64 15.10
CA ALA A 604 16.87 25.02 16.03
C ALA A 604 16.27 23.77 16.71
N ASP A 605 16.57 23.63 18.00
CA ASP A 605 16.13 22.61 18.98
C ASP A 605 16.48 21.14 18.68
N ASN A 606 17.09 20.48 19.66
CA ASN A 606 17.66 19.10 19.65
C ASN A 606 16.66 17.95 19.39
N LYS A 607 15.58 18.20 18.68
CA LYS A 607 14.71 17.21 18.04
C LYS A 607 14.32 17.82 16.70
N ILE A 608 15.04 17.55 15.61
CA ILE A 608 14.70 18.04 14.27
C ILE A 608 13.25 17.63 13.97
N PRO A 609 12.25 18.53 14.09
CA PRO A 609 10.91 18.23 13.64
C PRO A 609 10.98 18.28 12.12
N SER A 610 10.15 17.52 11.41
CA SER A 610 10.03 17.70 9.96
C SER A 610 9.45 19.10 9.70
N ILE A 611 10.31 20.10 9.51
CA ILE A 611 9.88 21.45 9.09
C ILE A 611 9.09 21.28 7.79
N SER A 612 7.88 21.83 7.75
CA SER A 612 7.06 21.75 6.54
C SER A 612 7.76 22.49 5.39
N THR A 613 7.45 22.14 4.15
CA THR A 613 8.05 22.81 2.99
C THR A 613 7.72 24.31 2.95
N LYS A 614 6.50 24.71 3.36
CA LYS A 614 6.08 26.12 3.48
C LYS A 614 6.98 26.86 4.47
N ILE A 615 7.10 26.33 5.70
CA ILE A 615 7.91 26.94 6.77
C ILE A 615 9.39 27.03 6.36
N PHE A 616 9.96 25.95 5.79
CA PHE A 616 11.35 25.95 5.35
C PHE A 616 11.62 27.08 4.35
N PHE A 617 10.81 27.21 3.29
CA PHE A 617 11.04 28.23 2.27
C PHE A 617 10.79 29.65 2.81
N THR A 618 9.82 29.86 3.70
CA THR A 618 9.63 31.17 4.37
C THR A 618 10.88 31.58 5.16
N LEU A 619 11.42 30.67 5.97
CA LEU A 619 12.63 30.94 6.75
C LEU A 619 13.87 31.07 5.85
N ALA A 620 14.02 30.19 4.84
CA ALA A 620 15.13 30.26 3.90
C ALA A 620 15.15 31.59 3.14
N VAL A 621 13.99 32.09 2.69
CA VAL A 621 13.89 33.41 2.06
C VAL A 621 14.34 34.52 3.00
N LYS A 622 13.93 34.50 4.28
CA LYS A 622 14.38 35.47 5.29
C LYS A 622 15.90 35.46 5.45
N HIS A 623 16.51 34.28 5.62
CA HIS A 623 17.95 34.14 5.75
C HIS A 623 18.73 34.54 4.49
N LEU A 624 18.24 34.17 3.31
CA LEU A 624 18.84 34.53 2.03
C LEU A 624 18.78 36.05 1.78
N LYS A 625 17.66 36.71 2.10
CA LYS A 625 17.53 38.18 2.01
C LYS A 625 18.51 38.88 2.96
N ASN A 626 18.68 38.38 4.18
CA ASN A 626 19.65 38.92 5.13
C ASN A 626 21.11 38.74 4.68
N ALA A 627 21.38 37.80 3.78
CA ALA A 627 22.69 37.57 3.19
C ALA A 627 22.95 38.38 1.90
N ALA A 628 22.08 39.33 1.53
CA ALA A 628 22.22 40.14 0.31
C ALA A 628 23.57 40.88 0.23
N ALA A 629 24.16 41.26 1.37
CA ALA A 629 25.50 41.88 1.43
C ALA A 629 26.64 40.99 0.91
N GLN A 630 26.42 39.67 0.78
CA GLN A 630 27.36 38.70 0.20
C GLN A 630 27.04 38.39 -1.28
N ASP A 631 26.29 39.28 -1.96
CA ASP A 631 25.79 39.11 -3.33
C ASP A 631 24.94 37.85 -3.51
N VAL A 632 24.11 37.53 -2.51
CA VAL A 632 23.09 36.48 -2.55
C VAL A 632 21.77 37.09 -3.01
N ARG A 633 21.20 36.59 -4.11
CA ARG A 633 19.96 37.08 -4.70
C ARG A 633 19.03 35.91 -5.00
N ILE A 634 17.75 36.07 -4.66
CA ILE A 634 16.68 35.15 -5.09
C ILE A 634 16.18 35.65 -6.44
N LEU A 635 16.35 34.84 -7.49
CA LEU A 635 15.90 35.17 -8.84
C LEU A 635 14.39 34.94 -9.00
N ARG A 636 13.90 33.80 -8.49
CA ARG A 636 12.46 33.48 -8.46
C ARG A 636 12.15 32.31 -7.52
N LYS A 637 10.90 32.24 -7.09
CA LYS A 637 10.28 31.06 -6.50
C LYS A 637 9.52 30.31 -7.58
N VAL A 638 9.79 29.02 -7.73
CA VAL A 638 9.13 28.15 -8.71
C VAL A 638 8.21 27.19 -7.98
N GLU A 639 6.94 27.24 -8.31
CA GLU A 639 5.93 26.29 -7.82
C GLU A 639 5.58 25.32 -8.96
N ALA A 640 6.05 24.09 -8.85
CA ALA A 640 5.88 23.05 -9.85
C ALA A 640 5.16 21.84 -9.25
N HIS A 641 4.69 20.93 -10.11
CA HIS A 641 4.12 19.64 -9.71
C HIS A 641 5.09 18.79 -8.84
N SER A 642 6.41 19.04 -8.96
CA SER A 642 7.45 18.42 -8.14
C SER A 642 7.69 19.12 -6.79
N GLY A 643 6.87 20.10 -6.41
CA GLY A 643 7.03 20.93 -5.21
C GLY A 643 7.80 22.23 -5.45
N THR A 644 7.96 23.03 -4.39
CA THR A 644 8.60 24.35 -4.40
C THR A 644 10.13 24.27 -4.57
N MET A 645 10.70 25.24 -5.30
CA MET A 645 12.15 25.44 -5.49
C MET A 645 12.47 26.93 -5.54
N LEU A 646 13.67 27.33 -5.13
CA LEU A 646 14.20 28.68 -5.36
C LEU A 646 15.31 28.66 -6.40
N GLU A 647 15.27 29.59 -7.34
CA GLU A 647 16.42 29.91 -8.18
C GLU A 647 17.19 31.05 -7.55
N LEU A 648 18.49 30.85 -7.36
CA LEU A 648 19.39 31.78 -6.67
C LEU A 648 20.49 32.24 -7.62
N ASN A 649 21.01 33.43 -7.38
CA ASN A 649 22.29 33.90 -7.92
C ASN A 649 23.17 34.32 -6.74
N ILE A 650 24.33 33.68 -6.62
CA ILE A 650 25.31 33.98 -5.56
C ILE A 650 26.64 34.29 -6.24
N GLN A 651 27.13 35.53 -6.11
CA GLN A 651 28.39 35.98 -6.73
C GLN A 651 28.47 35.71 -8.25
N GLY A 652 27.33 35.79 -8.96
CA GLY A 652 27.22 35.50 -10.39
C GLY A 652 27.05 34.02 -10.75
N ILE A 653 26.99 33.10 -9.78
CA ILE A 653 26.71 31.68 -10.00
C ILE A 653 25.24 31.39 -9.70
N ARG A 654 24.54 30.83 -10.69
CA ARG A 654 23.13 30.43 -10.55
C ARG A 654 23.01 29.04 -9.91
N LEU A 655 22.10 28.89 -8.95
CA LEU A 655 21.82 27.62 -8.26
C LEU A 655 20.32 27.39 -8.11
N ASP A 656 19.94 26.11 -8.15
CA ASP A 656 18.58 25.66 -7.85
C ASP A 656 18.55 25.04 -6.46
N LEU A 657 17.81 25.64 -5.53
CA LEU A 657 17.67 25.18 -4.16
C LEU A 657 16.35 24.41 -3.99
N GLN A 658 16.46 23.13 -3.67
CA GLN A 658 15.33 22.24 -3.33
C GLN A 658 15.39 21.82 -1.86
N TYR A 659 14.24 21.46 -1.31
CA TYR A 659 14.11 20.97 0.06
C TYR A 659 13.51 19.57 0.09
N CYS A 660 14.01 18.74 1.00
CA CYS A 660 13.52 17.39 1.27
C CYS A 660 13.20 17.27 2.77
N ALA A 661 11.91 17.21 3.11
CA ALA A 661 11.43 17.06 4.48
C ALA A 661 11.62 15.62 4.97
N ALA A 662 12.86 15.24 5.32
CA ALA A 662 13.22 13.90 5.80
C ALA A 662 14.24 13.98 6.96
N ALA A 663 13.75 14.28 8.16
CA ALA A 663 14.59 14.47 9.36
C ALA A 663 15.48 13.26 9.69
N GLN A 664 14.97 12.03 9.48
CA GLN A 664 15.73 10.80 9.70
C GLN A 664 16.93 10.66 8.75
N ILE A 665 16.78 11.08 7.49
CA ILE A 665 17.86 11.09 6.50
C ILE A 665 18.88 12.18 6.82
N ALA A 666 18.41 13.36 7.21
CA ALA A 666 19.29 14.45 7.63
C ALA A 666 20.17 14.05 8.83
N GLY A 667 19.58 13.38 9.83
CA GLY A 667 20.28 12.96 11.05
C GLY A 667 21.38 11.90 10.85
N CYS A 668 21.37 11.17 9.74
CA CYS A 668 22.40 10.16 9.42
C CYS A 668 23.17 10.47 8.12
N TRP A 669 23.06 11.70 7.60
CA TRP A 669 23.79 12.09 6.40
C TRP A 669 25.32 12.00 6.60
N PRO A 670 26.10 11.44 5.65
CA PRO A 670 25.75 11.00 4.30
C PRO A 670 25.51 9.48 4.15
N ALA A 671 25.35 8.72 5.25
CA ALA A 671 25.11 7.27 5.21
C ALA A 671 24.06 6.83 4.16
N PRO A 672 22.93 7.54 3.97
CA PRO A 672 21.95 7.22 2.93
C PRO A 672 22.52 6.97 1.53
N LEU A 673 23.61 7.63 1.14
CA LEU A 673 24.19 7.54 -0.20
C LEU A 673 24.82 6.18 -0.51
N SER A 674 25.14 5.39 0.52
CA SER A 674 25.72 4.04 0.39
C SER A 674 24.72 2.92 0.69
N LEU A 675 23.52 3.27 1.20
CA LEU A 675 22.51 2.30 1.60
C LEU A 675 21.73 1.76 0.39
N PRO A 676 21.40 0.46 0.39
CA PRO A 676 20.65 -0.15 -0.69
C PRO A 676 19.26 0.49 -0.84
N PRO A 677 18.65 0.43 -2.04
CA PRO A 677 17.31 0.97 -2.26
C PRO A 677 16.22 0.36 -1.36
N THR A 678 16.44 -0.84 -0.80
CA THR A 678 15.54 -1.54 0.14
C THR A 678 15.61 -1.03 1.58
N ASP A 679 16.57 -0.16 1.92
CA ASP A 679 16.77 0.28 3.29
C ASP A 679 15.50 0.99 3.82
N PRO A 680 15.02 0.68 5.04
CA PRO A 680 13.82 1.29 5.62
C PRO A 680 13.85 2.82 5.65
N LEU A 681 15.05 3.42 5.65
CA LEU A 681 15.25 4.86 5.59
C LEU A 681 14.63 5.51 4.34
N PHE A 682 14.39 4.73 3.28
CA PHE A 682 13.74 5.18 2.04
C PHE A 682 12.24 4.87 1.99
N SER A 683 11.61 4.47 3.10
CA SER A 683 10.14 4.34 3.23
C SER A 683 9.46 5.70 3.34
N LEU A 684 9.66 6.55 2.33
CA LEU A 684 9.21 7.94 2.28
C LEU A 684 8.20 8.13 1.14
N PRO A 685 7.30 9.13 1.21
CA PRO A 685 6.41 9.46 0.10
C PRO A 685 7.18 9.68 -1.21
N LEU A 686 6.60 9.30 -2.35
CA LEU A 686 7.23 9.43 -3.67
C LEU A 686 7.69 10.86 -3.99
N GLN A 687 6.98 11.87 -3.50
CA GLN A 687 7.38 13.27 -3.64
C GLN A 687 8.70 13.57 -2.92
N THR A 688 8.88 13.05 -1.69
CA THR A 688 10.12 13.16 -0.91
C THR A 688 11.25 12.35 -1.54
N LEU A 689 10.99 11.11 -1.97
CA LEU A 689 11.97 10.28 -2.69
C LEU A 689 12.42 10.94 -3.99
N SER A 690 11.52 11.61 -4.71
CA SER A 690 11.87 12.34 -5.94
C SER A 690 12.91 13.43 -5.70
N LYS A 691 12.91 14.08 -4.52
CA LYS A 691 13.93 15.08 -4.12
C LYS A 691 15.28 14.45 -3.82
N LEU A 692 15.30 13.24 -3.26
CA LEU A 692 16.52 12.49 -2.93
C LEU A 692 17.10 11.75 -4.13
N LYS A 693 16.28 11.47 -5.14
CA LYS A 693 16.63 10.62 -6.28
C LYS A 693 17.90 11.09 -6.99
N ALA A 694 18.01 12.39 -7.28
CA ALA A 694 19.15 12.92 -8.05
C ALA A 694 20.50 12.66 -7.36
N ILE A 695 20.59 12.92 -6.05
CA ILE A 695 21.85 12.73 -5.30
C ILE A 695 22.15 11.24 -5.07
N ARG A 696 21.13 10.42 -4.85
CA ARG A 696 21.28 8.96 -4.72
C ARG A 696 21.72 8.30 -6.02
N ASP A 697 21.13 8.71 -7.14
CA ASP A 697 21.50 8.20 -8.46
C ASP A 697 22.93 8.57 -8.83
N LEU A 698 23.37 9.78 -8.48
CA LEU A 698 24.76 10.20 -8.64
C LEU A 698 25.71 9.35 -7.80
N ALA A 699 25.39 9.10 -6.53
CA ALA A 699 26.21 8.26 -5.65
C ALA A 699 26.30 6.82 -6.17
N HIS A 700 25.19 6.23 -6.63
CA HIS A 700 25.18 4.91 -7.23
C HIS A 700 26.03 4.82 -8.50
N LEU A 701 25.92 5.82 -9.39
CA LEU A 701 26.78 5.92 -10.58
C LEU A 701 28.26 5.94 -10.16
N GLN A 702 28.63 6.82 -9.23
CA GLN A 702 30.02 6.94 -8.77
C GLN A 702 30.54 5.65 -8.13
N ASN A 703 29.71 4.93 -7.39
CA ASN A 703 30.09 3.71 -6.67
C ASN A 703 30.15 2.46 -7.55
N THR A 704 29.40 2.43 -8.66
CA THR A 704 29.27 1.23 -9.52
C THR A 704 29.93 1.35 -10.88
N THR A 705 30.38 2.55 -11.26
CA THR A 705 31.15 2.77 -12.49
C THR A 705 32.55 2.16 -12.33
N PRO A 706 32.98 1.23 -13.20
CA PRO A 706 34.26 0.53 -13.03
C PRO A 706 35.51 1.41 -13.06
N ASP A 707 35.56 2.40 -13.97
CA ASP A 707 36.64 3.37 -14.09
C ASP A 707 36.03 4.77 -14.18
N LEU A 708 35.90 5.43 -13.02
CA LEU A 708 35.28 6.74 -12.92
C LEU A 708 36.09 7.85 -13.63
N PRO A 709 37.44 7.91 -13.56
CA PRO A 709 38.23 8.84 -14.37
C PRO A 709 38.01 8.69 -15.88
N ALA A 710 38.06 7.46 -16.41
CA ALA A 710 37.82 7.21 -17.82
C ALA A 710 36.38 7.59 -18.23
N PHE A 711 35.41 7.25 -17.37
CA PHE A 711 34.01 7.65 -17.53
C PHE A 711 33.83 9.17 -17.59
N GLN A 712 34.43 9.92 -16.67
CA GLN A 712 34.34 11.38 -16.62
C GLN A 712 34.92 12.01 -17.89
N MET A 713 36.06 11.50 -18.37
CA MET A 713 36.69 11.96 -19.60
C MET A 713 35.80 11.71 -20.82
N ALA A 714 35.23 10.50 -20.95
CA ALA A 714 34.30 10.15 -22.01
C ALA A 714 33.01 10.99 -21.96
N TYR A 715 32.43 11.16 -20.76
CA TYR A 715 31.23 11.98 -20.54
C TYR A 715 31.43 13.42 -21.00
N ARG A 716 32.57 14.03 -20.67
CA ARG A 716 32.92 15.40 -21.06
C ARG A 716 32.90 15.57 -22.58
N LEU A 717 33.54 14.66 -23.31
CA LEU A 717 33.50 14.68 -24.78
C LEU A 717 32.08 14.50 -25.32
N LEU A 718 31.30 13.55 -24.79
CA LEU A 718 29.93 13.30 -25.25
C LEU A 718 29.00 14.48 -25.01
N VAL A 719 29.17 15.24 -23.93
CA VAL A 719 28.41 16.48 -23.69
C VAL A 719 28.77 17.54 -24.73
N VAL A 720 30.06 17.74 -25.03
CA VAL A 720 30.51 18.69 -26.04
C VAL A 720 30.01 18.28 -27.42
N TRP A 721 30.14 17.00 -27.79
CA TRP A 721 29.56 16.43 -29.01
C TRP A 721 28.06 16.72 -29.13
N ALA A 722 27.28 16.40 -28.09
CA ALA A 722 25.83 16.59 -28.13
C ALA A 722 25.44 18.08 -28.27
N ARG A 723 26.18 18.99 -27.62
CA ARG A 723 25.96 20.44 -27.74
C ARG A 723 26.29 20.94 -29.14
N SER A 724 27.49 20.64 -29.64
CA SER A 724 27.93 21.07 -30.98
C SER A 724 26.98 20.56 -32.05
N ARG A 725 26.50 19.32 -31.95
CA ARG A 725 25.57 18.74 -32.94
C ARG A 725 24.10 19.15 -32.76
N GLY A 726 23.78 20.01 -31.79
CA GLY A 726 22.42 20.50 -31.59
C GLY A 726 21.45 19.42 -31.09
N ILE A 727 21.94 18.47 -30.29
CA ILE A 727 21.15 17.38 -29.70
C ILE A 727 21.26 17.35 -28.16
N TYR A 728 21.64 18.47 -27.56
CA TYR A 728 21.69 18.67 -26.11
C TYR A 728 20.55 19.62 -25.66
N ALA A 729 19.32 19.14 -25.65
CA ALA A 729 18.15 19.84 -25.11
C ALA A 729 16.98 18.89 -24.83
N ALA A 730 16.95 18.33 -23.62
CA ALA A 730 15.88 17.40 -23.21
C ALA A 730 14.47 17.98 -23.37
N ARG A 731 14.28 19.30 -23.21
CA ARG A 731 12.98 19.97 -23.43
C ARG A 731 12.41 19.80 -24.85
N PHE A 732 13.26 19.57 -25.85
CA PHE A 732 12.88 19.33 -27.24
C PHE A 732 12.93 17.84 -27.63
N GLY A 733 13.07 16.96 -26.64
CA GLY A 733 13.12 15.51 -26.86
C GLY A 733 14.50 14.96 -27.21
N TYR A 734 15.56 15.75 -27.03
CA TYR A 734 16.94 15.30 -27.19
C TYR A 734 17.60 14.88 -25.87
N LEU A 735 18.94 14.81 -25.83
CA LEU A 735 19.69 14.39 -24.65
C LEU A 735 19.89 15.55 -23.65
N SER A 736 20.16 15.18 -22.40
CA SER A 736 20.74 16.05 -21.37
C SER A 736 21.91 15.35 -20.70
N GLY A 737 22.63 16.03 -19.80
CA GLY A 737 23.70 15.43 -19.02
C GLY A 737 23.29 14.12 -18.36
N THR A 738 22.12 14.07 -17.70
CA THR A 738 21.60 12.84 -17.08
C THR A 738 21.38 11.70 -18.08
N HIS A 739 20.85 11.99 -19.28
CA HIS A 739 20.69 10.97 -20.32
C HIS A 739 22.05 10.39 -20.73
N ILE A 740 23.02 11.26 -21.02
CA ILE A 740 24.37 10.85 -21.42
C ILE A 740 25.05 10.06 -20.32
N SER A 741 24.94 10.48 -19.05
CA SER A 741 25.52 9.77 -17.92
C SER A 741 24.97 8.35 -17.79
N LEU A 742 23.66 8.16 -17.86
CA LEU A 742 23.02 6.84 -17.75
C LEU A 742 23.32 5.94 -18.96
N MET A 743 23.30 6.53 -20.16
CA MET A 743 23.64 5.82 -21.39
C MET A 743 25.10 5.36 -21.41
N LEU A 744 26.03 6.21 -20.95
CA LEU A 744 27.46 5.90 -20.86
C LEU A 744 27.75 4.90 -19.74
N ASP A 745 27.07 5.00 -18.60
CA ASP A 745 27.27 4.10 -17.45
C ASP A 745 26.91 2.67 -17.83
N ARG A 746 25.80 2.50 -18.57
CA ARG A 746 25.45 1.23 -19.20
C ARG A 746 26.59 0.69 -20.05
N ILE A 747 27.19 1.50 -20.93
CA ILE A 747 28.30 1.06 -21.80
C ILE A 747 29.53 0.65 -20.98
N ALA A 748 29.89 1.45 -19.97
CA ALA A 748 31.02 1.14 -19.09
C ALA A 748 30.84 -0.22 -18.40
N LYS A 749 29.64 -0.48 -17.87
CA LYS A 749 29.29 -1.75 -17.21
C LYS A 749 29.23 -2.94 -18.17
N LEU A 750 28.71 -2.76 -19.39
CA LEU A 750 28.67 -3.81 -20.42
C LEU A 750 30.08 -4.19 -20.93
N LEU A 751 31.02 -3.23 -20.98
CA LEU A 751 32.39 -3.47 -21.44
C LEU A 751 33.31 -4.07 -20.38
N TYR A 752 33.01 -3.89 -19.10
CA TYR A 752 33.88 -4.30 -17.98
C TYR A 752 34.29 -5.79 -18.01
N HIS A 753 33.47 -6.65 -18.61
CA HIS A 753 33.70 -8.09 -18.67
C HIS A 753 34.67 -8.54 -19.78
N SER A 754 35.30 -7.60 -20.50
CA SER A 754 36.08 -7.89 -21.72
C SER A 754 37.51 -8.41 -21.48
N ASN A 755 37.93 -8.75 -20.26
CA ASN A 755 39.30 -9.17 -19.90
C ASN A 755 40.42 -8.20 -20.38
N ARG A 756 40.07 -6.92 -20.63
CA ARG A 756 40.97 -5.86 -21.10
C ARG A 756 40.64 -4.57 -20.34
N ASP A 757 41.67 -3.78 -20.04
CA ASP A 757 41.49 -2.43 -19.49
C ASP A 757 40.73 -1.55 -20.50
N VAL A 758 39.58 -1.02 -20.07
CA VAL A 758 38.71 -0.17 -20.88
C VAL A 758 39.11 1.29 -20.65
N THR A 759 39.61 1.96 -21.70
CA THR A 759 40.01 3.37 -21.60
C THR A 759 38.88 4.33 -21.97
N ALA A 760 39.04 5.63 -21.70
CA ALA A 760 38.07 6.65 -22.08
C ALA A 760 37.76 6.66 -23.59
N ALA A 761 38.78 6.43 -24.43
CA ALA A 761 38.60 6.31 -25.87
C ALA A 761 37.78 5.06 -26.26
N ASP A 762 38.00 3.93 -25.59
CA ASP A 762 37.22 2.70 -25.83
C ASP A 762 35.74 2.95 -25.46
N LEU A 763 35.46 3.64 -24.34
CA LEU A 763 34.10 4.00 -23.91
C LEU A 763 33.36 4.84 -24.95
N VAL A 764 34.00 5.89 -25.48
CA VAL A 764 33.39 6.77 -26.50
C VAL A 764 33.09 6.02 -27.80
N CYS A 765 34.07 5.26 -28.30
CA CYS A 765 33.90 4.51 -29.54
C CYS A 765 32.80 3.45 -29.42
N ALA A 766 32.75 2.76 -28.28
CA ALA A 766 31.69 1.80 -27.98
C ALA A 766 30.32 2.46 -27.80
N PHE A 767 30.25 3.64 -27.19
CA PHE A 767 29.00 4.41 -27.06
C PHE A 767 28.40 4.71 -28.44
N PHE A 768 29.19 5.28 -29.36
CA PHE A 768 28.69 5.60 -30.70
C PHE A 768 28.28 4.35 -31.47
N ARG A 769 29.09 3.28 -31.41
CA ARG A 769 28.75 2.01 -32.05
C ARG A 769 27.44 1.43 -31.52
N TYR A 770 27.33 1.30 -30.19
CA TYR A 770 26.20 0.62 -29.56
C TYR A 770 24.89 1.38 -29.82
N TYR A 771 24.89 2.70 -29.67
CA TYR A 771 23.67 3.50 -29.85
C TYR A 771 23.35 3.85 -31.30
N ALA A 772 24.30 3.72 -32.25
CA ALA A 772 24.02 3.83 -33.68
C ALA A 772 23.14 2.68 -34.21
N GLU A 773 23.21 1.50 -33.58
CA GLU A 773 22.45 0.30 -33.94
C GLU A 773 21.29 0.00 -32.96
N PHE A 774 21.05 0.87 -31.98
CA PHE A 774 20.09 0.63 -30.91
C PHE A 774 18.64 0.83 -31.37
N ASP A 775 17.81 -0.21 -31.25
CA ASP A 775 16.36 -0.11 -31.52
C ASP A 775 15.64 0.61 -30.38
N TRP A 776 15.59 1.95 -30.46
CA TRP A 776 14.91 2.83 -29.50
C TRP A 776 13.41 2.53 -29.32
N SER A 777 12.78 1.91 -30.34
CA SER A 777 11.36 1.58 -30.33
C SER A 777 11.02 0.33 -29.52
N LYS A 778 12.01 -0.47 -29.16
CA LYS A 778 11.82 -1.73 -28.41
C LYS A 778 12.65 -1.81 -27.14
N ASN A 779 13.84 -1.23 -27.15
CA ASN A 779 14.80 -1.38 -26.08
C ASN A 779 14.77 -0.20 -25.11
N THR A 780 15.15 -0.47 -23.87
CA THR A 780 15.22 0.50 -22.77
C THR A 780 16.66 0.68 -22.33
N VAL A 781 17.08 1.94 -22.12
CA VAL A 781 18.35 2.24 -21.47
C VAL A 781 18.15 2.17 -19.95
N GLU A 782 18.61 1.08 -19.36
CA GLU A 782 18.65 0.88 -17.90
C GLU A 782 20.02 0.38 -17.45
N ASP A 783 20.33 0.53 -16.16
CA ASP A 783 21.53 -0.02 -15.55
C ASP A 783 21.55 -1.55 -15.73
N PRO A 784 22.61 -2.14 -16.31
CA PRO A 784 22.76 -3.61 -16.39
C PRO A 784 22.68 -4.30 -15.02
N LEU A 785 23.03 -3.59 -13.94
CA LEU A 785 22.94 -4.07 -12.56
C LEU A 785 21.55 -3.90 -11.93
N ALA A 786 20.63 -3.16 -12.56
CA ALA A 786 19.30 -2.90 -11.97
C ALA A 786 18.50 -4.17 -11.69
N ARG A 787 18.70 -5.23 -12.49
CA ARG A 787 18.07 -6.54 -12.28
C ARG A 787 18.73 -7.37 -11.18
N ALA A 788 19.95 -7.01 -10.81
CA ALA A 788 20.75 -7.70 -9.80
C ALA A 788 20.66 -7.05 -8.41
N ILE A 789 20.14 -5.82 -8.31
CA ILE A 789 20.05 -5.07 -7.06
C ILE A 789 18.60 -5.09 -6.55
N PRO A 790 18.33 -5.83 -5.45
CA PRO A 790 17.02 -5.86 -4.81
C PRO A 790 16.56 -4.46 -4.42
N GLY A 791 15.25 -4.19 -4.53
CA GLY A 791 14.65 -2.92 -4.10
C GLY A 791 14.70 -1.77 -5.09
N MET A 792 15.28 -1.93 -6.28
CA MET A 792 15.18 -0.90 -7.33
C MET A 792 13.74 -0.71 -7.88
N GLY A 793 12.74 -1.46 -7.41
CA GLY A 793 11.33 -1.34 -7.83
C GLY A 793 10.95 -2.26 -9.01
N ARG A 794 9.66 -2.29 -9.37
CA ARG A 794 9.15 -3.14 -10.48
C ARG A 794 9.88 -2.83 -11.81
N PRO A 795 10.00 -3.80 -12.73
CA PRO A 795 10.46 -3.53 -14.08
C PRO A 795 9.61 -2.41 -14.71
N TYR A 796 10.26 -1.45 -15.36
CA TYR A 796 9.57 -0.35 -16.02
C TYR A 796 8.69 -0.88 -17.16
N GLN A 797 7.39 -0.57 -17.13
CA GLN A 797 6.47 -0.93 -18.20
C GLN A 797 6.46 0.18 -19.26
N ARG A 798 7.11 -0.10 -20.39
CA ARG A 798 7.17 0.79 -21.56
C ARG A 798 5.78 0.95 -22.19
N HIS A 799 5.40 2.20 -22.46
CA HIS A 799 4.20 2.49 -23.23
C HIS A 799 4.53 2.54 -24.74
N ALA A 800 3.62 2.07 -25.59
CA ALA A 800 3.86 1.97 -27.04
C ALA A 800 4.11 3.33 -27.71
N SER A 801 3.60 4.42 -27.12
CA SER A 801 3.81 5.78 -27.63
C SER A 801 5.15 6.39 -27.24
N GLU A 802 5.96 5.74 -26.39
CA GLU A 802 7.25 6.29 -25.95
C GLU A 802 8.32 6.05 -27.02
N PRO A 803 8.90 7.10 -27.63
CA PRO A 803 9.89 6.91 -28.70
C PRO A 803 11.28 6.50 -28.18
N MET A 804 11.61 6.86 -26.93
CA MET A 804 12.86 6.58 -26.25
C MET A 804 12.59 6.39 -24.75
N VAL A 805 13.24 5.40 -24.14
CA VAL A 805 13.14 5.14 -22.70
C VAL A 805 14.53 5.12 -22.08
N VAL A 806 14.77 6.04 -21.16
CA VAL A 806 15.99 6.10 -20.33
C VAL A 806 15.58 6.16 -18.87
N LEU A 807 16.11 5.25 -18.05
CA LEU A 807 15.73 5.09 -16.65
C LEU A 807 16.89 5.42 -15.71
N GLY A 808 16.61 6.17 -14.65
CA GLY A 808 17.54 6.29 -13.53
C GLY A 808 17.53 5.05 -12.62
N TYR A 809 18.36 5.07 -11.58
CA TYR A 809 18.61 3.88 -10.74
C TYR A 809 17.53 3.70 -9.67
N HIS A 810 17.36 4.68 -8.79
CA HIS A 810 16.47 4.55 -7.63
C HIS A 810 15.00 4.89 -7.94
N ILE A 811 14.11 4.45 -7.05
CA ILE A 811 12.69 4.79 -7.06
C ILE A 811 12.51 6.30 -6.81
N PRO A 812 11.59 6.97 -7.53
CA PRO A 812 10.69 6.44 -8.56
C PRO A 812 11.39 6.14 -9.90
N ARG A 813 11.20 4.93 -10.44
CA ARG A 813 11.70 4.52 -11.77
C ARG A 813 10.79 5.06 -12.87
N VAL A 814 11.02 6.31 -13.25
CA VAL A 814 10.32 6.99 -14.34
C VAL A 814 11.23 7.18 -15.55
N ASN A 815 10.66 7.10 -16.75
CA ASN A 815 11.36 7.52 -17.96
C ASN A 815 11.69 9.02 -17.87
N ILE A 816 12.98 9.35 -17.99
CA ILE A 816 13.46 10.74 -18.00
C ILE A 816 13.34 11.39 -19.38
N ALA A 817 13.15 10.59 -20.44
CA ALA A 817 13.02 11.03 -21.82
C ALA A 817 11.56 11.40 -22.22
N ARG A 818 10.81 12.04 -21.33
CA ARG A 818 9.36 12.28 -21.50
C ARG A 818 9.00 13.18 -22.69
N ALA A 819 9.90 14.09 -23.07
CA ALA A 819 9.70 14.99 -24.21
C ALA A 819 10.19 14.38 -25.53
N ALA A 820 10.73 13.15 -25.52
CA ALA A 820 11.23 12.50 -26.72
C ALA A 820 10.09 12.30 -27.73
N THR A 821 10.35 12.67 -28.98
CA THR A 821 9.43 12.50 -30.10
C THR A 821 10.07 11.59 -31.14
N VAL A 822 9.26 10.93 -31.98
CA VAL A 822 9.78 10.09 -33.06
C VAL A 822 10.76 10.85 -33.97
N PRO A 823 10.48 12.11 -34.41
CA PRO A 823 11.45 12.90 -35.16
C PRO A 823 12.75 13.19 -34.40
N ALA A 824 12.66 13.57 -33.13
CA ALA A 824 13.84 13.88 -32.32
C ALA A 824 14.74 12.65 -32.13
N VAL A 825 14.16 11.48 -31.87
CA VAL A 825 14.90 10.20 -31.77
C VAL A 825 15.52 9.80 -33.11
N GLY A 826 14.85 10.12 -34.23
CA GLY A 826 15.42 9.97 -35.56
C GLY A 826 16.71 10.79 -35.74
N VAL A 827 16.68 12.08 -35.41
CA VAL A 827 17.86 12.96 -35.46
C VAL A 827 18.98 12.46 -34.53
N LEU A 828 18.63 12.00 -33.32
CA LEU A 828 19.60 11.39 -32.40
C LEU A 828 20.30 10.18 -33.04
N THR A 829 19.52 9.31 -33.67
CA THR A 829 20.02 8.11 -34.35
C THR A 829 20.94 8.47 -35.51
N GLU A 830 20.58 9.45 -36.34
CA GLU A 830 21.40 9.94 -37.45
C GLU A 830 22.74 10.52 -36.97
N GLU A 831 22.76 11.32 -35.91
CA GLU A 831 24.01 11.89 -35.37
C GLU A 831 24.88 10.83 -34.67
N LEU A 832 24.28 9.83 -34.02
CA LEU A 832 24.99 8.67 -33.47
C LEU A 832 25.62 7.83 -34.58
N GLN A 833 24.89 7.58 -35.68
CA GLN A 833 25.39 6.89 -36.87
C GLN A 833 26.51 7.67 -37.56
N ARG A 834 26.36 8.99 -37.68
CA ARG A 834 27.41 9.88 -38.22
C ARG A 834 28.69 9.79 -37.38
N ALA A 835 28.56 9.91 -36.06
CA ALA A 835 29.70 9.78 -35.15
C ALA A 835 30.34 8.38 -35.24
N HIS A 836 29.52 7.33 -35.31
CA HIS A 836 30.00 5.96 -35.50
C HIS A 836 30.79 5.79 -36.80
N ALA A 837 30.29 6.33 -37.91
CA ALA A 837 30.97 6.31 -39.20
C ALA A 837 32.34 7.03 -39.16
N LEU A 838 32.43 8.16 -38.44
CA LEU A 838 33.69 8.89 -38.29
C LEU A 838 34.71 8.15 -37.43
N VAL A 839 34.29 7.50 -36.35
CA VAL A 839 35.19 6.68 -35.52
C VAL A 839 35.53 5.32 -36.14
N THR A 840 34.94 4.96 -37.29
CA THR A 840 35.25 3.73 -38.03
C THR A 840 35.90 3.99 -39.39
N LYS A 841 35.98 5.25 -39.82
CA LYS A 841 36.59 5.64 -41.08
C LYS A 841 38.07 5.20 -41.12
N GLN A 842 38.46 4.48 -42.17
CA GLN A 842 39.86 4.16 -42.39
C GLN A 842 40.63 5.45 -42.74
N PRO A 843 41.85 5.65 -42.21
CA PRO A 843 42.65 6.82 -42.54
C PRO A 843 42.96 6.83 -44.06
N GLU A 844 42.52 7.88 -44.74
CA GLU A 844 42.99 8.20 -46.09
C GLU A 844 44.48 8.58 -46.01
N GLN A 845 45.26 8.34 -47.06
CA GLN A 845 46.72 8.55 -47.07
C GLN A 845 47.11 9.92 -46.48
N GLY A 846 47.58 9.95 -45.23
CA GLY A 846 48.12 11.12 -44.56
C GLY A 846 47.19 11.86 -43.57
N SER A 847 45.93 11.47 -43.38
CA SER A 847 45.01 12.13 -42.42
C SER A 847 44.62 11.18 -41.28
N THR A 848 44.81 11.63 -40.03
CA THR A 848 44.44 10.89 -38.81
C THR A 848 43.18 11.49 -38.20
N PRO A 849 42.14 10.69 -37.90
CA PRO A 849 40.91 11.21 -37.31
C PRO A 849 41.17 11.84 -35.94
N THR A 850 40.53 12.98 -35.68
CA THR A 850 40.67 13.72 -34.42
C THR A 850 39.35 13.84 -33.65
N TRP A 851 39.42 14.03 -32.33
CA TRP A 851 38.22 14.25 -31.50
C TRP A 851 37.44 15.51 -31.90
N ALA A 852 38.12 16.53 -32.41
CA ALA A 852 37.51 17.76 -32.92
C ALA A 852 36.64 17.50 -34.17
N GLU A 853 37.10 16.65 -35.09
CA GLU A 853 36.33 16.27 -36.29
C GLU A 853 35.04 15.51 -35.95
N ILE A 854 35.05 14.68 -34.90
CA ILE A 854 33.87 13.91 -34.47
C ILE A 854 32.78 14.83 -33.92
N ILE A 855 33.19 15.80 -33.11
CA ILE A 855 32.30 16.79 -32.48
C ILE A 855 31.74 17.78 -33.51
N GLY A 856 32.56 18.14 -34.50
CA GLY A 856 32.28 19.29 -35.36
C GLY A 856 32.58 20.60 -34.64
N GLU A 857 32.92 21.65 -35.38
CA GLU A 857 33.22 22.94 -34.76
C GLU A 857 31.91 23.60 -34.26
N GLU A 858 31.84 23.94 -32.97
CA GLU A 858 30.62 24.43 -32.29
C GLU A 858 30.06 25.71 -32.95
N ARG A 859 30.94 26.64 -33.34
CA ARG A 859 30.56 27.87 -34.06
C ARG A 859 30.02 27.60 -35.47
N ASN A 860 30.49 26.53 -36.12
CA ASN A 860 30.10 26.20 -37.48
C ASN A 860 28.89 25.26 -37.53
N SER A 861 28.56 24.54 -36.47
CA SER A 861 27.46 23.56 -36.50
C SER A 861 26.07 24.22 -36.59
N ALA A 862 25.89 25.41 -35.99
CA ALA A 862 24.68 26.20 -36.20
C ALA A 862 24.58 26.72 -37.65
N ALA A 863 25.71 27.14 -38.23
CA ALA A 863 25.77 27.56 -39.64
C ALA A 863 25.55 26.37 -40.62
N GLU A 864 26.06 25.18 -40.27
CA GLU A 864 25.79 23.92 -40.95
C GLU A 864 24.29 23.63 -40.93
N PHE A 865 23.63 23.76 -39.76
CA PHE A 865 22.18 23.61 -39.66
C PHE A 865 21.40 24.62 -40.53
N LEU A 866 21.79 25.90 -40.52
CA LEU A 866 21.17 26.96 -41.33
C LEU A 866 21.37 26.78 -42.84
N SER A 867 22.34 25.98 -43.26
CA SER A 867 22.61 25.67 -44.66
C SER A 867 22.12 24.28 -45.11
N ALA A 868 21.89 23.36 -44.16
CA ALA A 868 21.56 21.95 -44.40
C ALA A 868 20.16 21.69 -45.00
N TYR A 869 19.18 22.58 -44.77
CA TYR A 869 17.80 22.35 -45.19
C TYR A 869 17.36 23.34 -46.27
N ARG A 870 16.43 22.90 -47.14
CA ARG A 870 15.88 23.75 -48.21
C ARG A 870 14.86 24.76 -47.68
N SER A 871 14.17 24.41 -46.61
CA SER A 871 13.17 25.24 -45.94
C SER A 871 13.09 24.92 -44.45
N TYR A 872 12.55 25.85 -43.68
CA TYR A 872 12.47 25.80 -42.23
C TYR A 872 11.07 26.21 -41.77
N ILE A 873 10.63 25.69 -40.63
CA ILE A 873 9.59 26.33 -39.82
C ILE A 873 10.29 27.31 -38.90
N ARG A 874 9.84 28.56 -38.91
CA ARG A 874 10.37 29.64 -38.09
C ARG A 874 9.31 30.02 -37.06
N VAL A 875 9.67 29.98 -35.79
CA VAL A 875 8.85 30.43 -34.66
C VAL A 875 9.49 31.70 -34.13
N ASP A 876 9.02 32.85 -34.58
CA ASP A 876 9.45 34.15 -34.10
C ASP A 876 8.78 34.46 -32.76
N VAL A 877 9.57 35.00 -31.84
CA VAL A 877 9.11 35.48 -30.54
C VAL A 877 9.69 36.87 -30.34
N GLN A 878 8.83 37.82 -29.97
CA GLN A 878 9.21 39.15 -29.54
C GLN A 878 8.52 39.44 -28.22
N TYR A 879 9.25 40.06 -27.29
CA TYR A 879 8.72 40.51 -26.02
C TYR A 879 9.25 41.91 -25.73
N TRP A 880 8.34 42.84 -25.47
CA TRP A 880 8.63 44.25 -25.17
C TRP A 880 8.00 44.70 -23.84
N GLY A 881 7.49 43.74 -23.04
CA GLY A 881 6.97 44.03 -21.71
C GLY A 881 8.07 44.35 -20.70
N THR A 882 7.71 45.14 -19.68
CA THR A 882 8.64 45.57 -18.61
C THR A 882 9.06 44.44 -17.68
N SER A 883 8.24 43.38 -17.54
CA SER A 883 8.53 42.26 -16.65
C SER A 883 9.42 41.20 -17.31
N SER A 884 10.67 41.05 -16.87
CA SER A 884 11.56 39.99 -17.37
C SER A 884 11.09 38.57 -16.99
N VAL A 885 10.25 38.43 -15.95
CA VAL A 885 9.66 37.16 -15.53
C VAL A 885 8.59 36.71 -16.51
N LYS A 886 7.68 37.60 -16.92
CA LYS A 886 6.66 37.30 -17.94
C LYS A 886 7.28 36.94 -19.30
N GLY A 887 8.35 37.64 -19.70
CA GLY A 887 9.11 37.28 -20.91
C GLY A 887 9.69 35.86 -20.88
N ARG A 888 10.28 35.46 -19.74
CA ARG A 888 10.78 34.08 -19.55
C ARG A 888 9.67 33.04 -19.51
N GLN A 889 8.52 33.37 -18.94
CA GLN A 889 7.34 32.49 -18.93
C GLN A 889 6.80 32.27 -20.35
N LEU A 890 6.74 33.31 -21.18
CA LEU A 890 6.36 33.20 -22.60
C LEU A 890 7.32 32.28 -23.37
N ILE A 891 8.63 32.48 -23.21
CA ILE A 891 9.63 31.61 -23.85
C ILE A 891 9.49 30.17 -23.37
N GLY A 892 9.39 29.95 -22.06
CA GLY A 892 9.19 28.61 -21.51
C GLY A 892 7.90 27.95 -22.02
N TRP A 893 6.83 28.71 -22.21
CA TRP A 893 5.59 28.25 -22.79
C TRP A 893 5.77 27.79 -24.25
N VAL A 894 6.38 28.63 -25.10
CA VAL A 894 6.69 28.30 -26.50
C VAL A 894 7.55 27.04 -26.58
N GLU A 895 8.65 26.98 -25.82
CA GLU A 895 9.55 25.83 -25.80
C GLU A 895 8.83 24.53 -25.38
N SER A 896 7.93 24.61 -24.40
CA SER A 896 7.17 23.45 -23.91
C SER A 896 6.22 22.85 -24.96
N ARG A 897 5.83 23.63 -25.98
CA ARG A 897 4.92 23.17 -27.04
C ARG A 897 5.66 22.64 -28.26
N CYS A 898 6.94 22.98 -28.47
CA CYS A 898 7.72 22.51 -29.62
C CYS A 898 7.71 20.98 -29.84
N PRO A 899 7.76 20.11 -28.80
CA PRO A 899 7.60 18.67 -29.01
C PRO A 899 6.25 18.29 -29.65
N THR A 900 5.17 19.02 -29.30
CA THR A 900 3.84 18.80 -29.88
C THR A 900 3.82 19.14 -31.37
N LEU A 901 4.51 20.22 -31.77
CA LEU A 901 4.71 20.57 -33.19
C LEU A 901 5.39 19.42 -33.95
N LEU A 902 6.47 18.84 -33.40
CA LEU A 902 7.16 17.71 -34.02
C LEU A 902 6.27 16.46 -34.13
N ILE A 903 5.45 16.18 -33.11
CA ILE A 903 4.49 15.07 -33.12
C ILE A 903 3.43 15.28 -34.22
N ASP A 904 2.87 16.49 -34.32
CA ASP A 904 1.85 16.80 -35.31
C ASP A 904 2.40 16.76 -36.75
N LEU A 905 3.63 17.24 -36.96
CA LEU A 905 4.33 17.11 -38.25
C LEU A 905 4.51 15.64 -38.64
N ASN A 906 5.03 14.80 -37.74
CA ASN A 906 5.24 13.38 -38.04
C ASN A 906 3.92 12.63 -38.29
N ARG A 907 2.84 13.01 -37.59
CA ARG A 907 1.53 12.37 -37.74
C ARG A 907 0.83 12.79 -39.04
N LYS A 908 0.81 14.08 -39.36
CA LYS A 908 0.07 14.61 -40.52
C LYS A 908 0.87 14.57 -41.82
N ILE A 909 2.20 14.62 -41.72
CA ILE A 909 3.12 14.67 -42.87
C ILE A 909 4.34 13.75 -42.62
N PRO A 910 4.13 12.42 -42.54
CA PRO A 910 5.18 11.46 -42.17
C PRO A 910 6.37 11.40 -43.16
N GLU A 911 6.17 11.94 -44.36
CA GLU A 911 7.15 12.03 -45.45
C GLU A 911 8.25 13.08 -45.20
N ILE A 912 8.04 13.99 -44.25
CA ILE A 912 8.98 15.07 -43.90
C ILE A 912 9.75 14.66 -42.64
N HIS A 913 11.08 14.72 -42.74
CA HIS A 913 11.97 14.72 -41.60
C HIS A 913 12.09 16.15 -41.06
N ALA A 914 11.81 16.34 -39.77
CA ALA A 914 11.84 17.62 -39.08
C ALA A 914 12.91 17.61 -37.99
N ARG A 915 13.90 18.52 -38.07
CA ARG A 915 14.97 18.70 -37.08
C ARG A 915 14.84 20.05 -36.39
N MET A 916 14.51 20.04 -35.10
CA MET A 916 14.54 21.24 -34.26
C MET A 916 15.98 21.59 -33.89
N TRP A 917 16.40 22.84 -34.04
CA TRP A 917 17.64 23.33 -33.44
C TRP A 917 17.40 23.79 -31.99
N PRO A 918 18.25 23.40 -31.03
CA PRO A 918 17.93 23.57 -29.60
C PRO A 918 18.17 24.98 -29.04
N LEU A 919 18.91 25.82 -29.76
CA LEU A 919 19.20 27.19 -29.35
C LEU A 919 18.35 28.17 -30.16
N ARG A 920 18.00 29.29 -29.52
CA ARG A 920 17.30 30.40 -30.19
C ARG A 920 18.30 31.14 -31.09
N PHE A 921 17.80 31.70 -32.18
CA PHE A 921 18.54 32.57 -33.09
C PHE A 921 18.11 34.03 -32.94
N ALA A 922 19.05 34.95 -33.10
CA ALA A 922 18.81 36.39 -33.17
C ALA A 922 19.33 36.95 -34.50
N ARG A 923 18.86 38.14 -34.88
CA ARG A 923 19.36 38.87 -36.05
C ARG A 923 20.77 39.39 -35.75
N GLY A 924 21.68 39.30 -36.72
CA GLY A 924 23.08 39.76 -36.55
C GLY A 924 23.27 41.28 -36.41
N ALA A 925 22.25 42.10 -36.68
CA ALA A 925 22.30 43.55 -36.53
C ALA A 925 21.60 44.00 -35.23
N SER A 926 22.26 44.89 -34.48
CA SER A 926 21.89 45.38 -33.14
C SER A 926 20.39 45.62 -32.94
N ASN A 927 19.77 44.91 -32.00
CA ASN A 927 18.45 45.27 -31.48
C ASN A 927 18.52 46.66 -30.81
N GLU A 928 17.50 47.48 -31.00
CA GLU A 928 17.30 48.71 -30.22
C GLU A 928 17.18 48.35 -28.72
N LYS A 929 17.70 49.20 -27.83
CA LYS A 929 17.71 48.95 -26.38
C LYS A 929 16.26 48.81 -25.86
N GLY A 930 15.86 47.59 -25.50
CA GLY A 930 14.58 47.29 -24.85
C GLY A 930 13.82 46.12 -25.47
N ASP A 931 13.98 45.88 -26.78
CA ASP A 931 13.22 44.85 -27.51
C ASP A 931 13.96 43.52 -27.55
N GLN A 932 13.38 42.50 -26.91
CA GLN A 932 13.88 41.13 -26.94
C GLN A 932 13.22 40.39 -28.10
N HIS A 933 13.99 40.12 -29.16
CA HIS A 933 13.53 39.41 -30.36
C HIS A 933 14.43 38.22 -30.66
N GLY A 934 13.82 37.08 -30.99
CA GLY A 934 14.54 35.87 -31.38
C GLY A 934 13.60 34.83 -31.98
N CYS A 935 14.17 33.83 -32.65
CA CYS A 935 13.38 32.79 -33.31
C CYS A 935 13.93 31.38 -33.07
N TYR A 936 13.03 30.39 -33.08
CA TYR A 936 13.39 28.98 -33.14
C TYR A 936 13.19 28.44 -34.55
N LEU A 937 14.03 27.49 -34.95
CA LEU A 937 14.01 26.92 -36.30
C LEU A 937 13.87 25.39 -36.26
N VAL A 938 12.98 24.88 -37.11
CA VAL A 938 12.86 23.46 -37.45
C VAL A 938 13.22 23.27 -38.91
N GLY A 939 14.34 22.61 -39.20
CA GLY A 939 14.76 22.28 -40.56
C GLY A 939 13.91 21.16 -41.14
N LEU A 940 13.48 21.30 -42.41
CA LEU A 940 12.62 20.34 -43.10
C LEU A 940 13.36 19.67 -44.27
N ALA A 941 13.35 18.33 -44.29
CA ALA A 941 13.89 17.50 -45.38
C ALA A 941 12.89 16.42 -45.79
N LYS A 942 12.96 15.94 -47.04
CA LYS A 942 12.18 14.78 -47.50
C LYS A 942 12.85 13.50 -46.98
N ARG A 943 12.10 12.56 -46.39
CA ARG A 943 12.64 11.25 -45.97
C ARG A 943 13.12 10.44 -47.19
N GLN A 944 14.30 9.85 -47.10
CA GLN A 944 14.95 9.11 -48.20
C GLN A 944 14.14 7.89 -48.67
N ASP A 945 13.39 7.22 -47.79
CA ASP A 945 12.53 6.07 -48.13
C ASP A 945 11.18 6.44 -48.78
N SER A 946 10.92 7.72 -49.05
CA SER A 946 9.71 8.12 -49.77
C SER A 946 9.89 7.96 -51.28
N ASP A 947 9.79 6.70 -51.72
CA ASP A 947 9.84 6.26 -53.12
C ASP A 947 8.69 6.90 -53.92
N SER A 948 8.92 8.13 -54.39
CA SER A 948 8.00 8.86 -55.27
C SER A 948 8.73 10.03 -55.90
N ASP A 949 9.38 9.76 -57.02
CA ASP A 949 9.90 10.77 -57.95
C ASP A 949 8.78 11.31 -58.89
N SER A 950 7.51 11.01 -58.60
CA SER A 950 6.34 11.43 -59.38
C SER A 950 5.23 12.07 -58.54
N LYS A 951 5.56 12.94 -57.58
CA LYS A 951 4.52 13.71 -56.86
C LYS A 951 3.91 14.75 -57.79
N THR A 952 2.61 14.61 -58.05
CA THR A 952 1.83 15.53 -58.86
C THR A 952 1.77 16.91 -58.20
N GLU A 953 1.43 17.96 -58.96
CA GLU A 953 1.25 19.30 -58.39
C GLU A 953 0.15 19.33 -57.31
N ALA A 954 -0.85 18.45 -57.43
CA ALA A 954 -1.90 18.26 -56.44
C ALA A 954 -1.35 17.75 -55.09
N ASP A 955 -0.43 16.78 -55.12
CA ASP A 955 0.19 16.22 -53.91
C ASP A 955 1.04 17.27 -53.18
N ARG A 956 1.73 18.15 -53.92
CA ARG A 956 2.49 19.27 -53.35
C ARG A 956 1.58 20.30 -52.68
N LYS A 957 0.46 20.67 -53.32
CA LYS A 957 -0.54 21.57 -52.73
C LYS A 957 -1.19 20.97 -51.49
N LEU A 958 -1.49 19.66 -51.50
CA LEU A 958 -2.05 18.96 -50.35
C LEU A 958 -1.05 18.91 -49.18
N ALA A 959 0.23 18.61 -49.45
CA ALA A 959 1.27 18.61 -48.41
C ALA A 959 1.47 20.01 -47.82
N GLN A 960 1.46 21.06 -48.64
CA GLN A 960 1.52 22.45 -48.18
C GLN A 960 0.31 22.80 -47.30
N SER A 961 -0.92 22.48 -47.74
CA SER A 961 -2.13 22.73 -46.95
C SER A 961 -2.13 22.00 -45.60
N LYS A 962 -1.61 20.76 -45.56
CA LYS A 962 -1.42 20.02 -44.30
C LYS A 962 -0.39 20.70 -43.39
N LEU A 963 0.69 21.23 -43.95
CA LEU A 963 1.72 21.97 -43.20
C LEU A 963 1.14 23.25 -42.62
N ASP A 964 0.46 24.05 -43.44
CA ASP A 964 -0.18 25.30 -43.00
C ASP A 964 -1.16 25.03 -41.85
N GLY A 965 -1.99 23.99 -41.96
CA GLY A 965 -2.91 23.59 -40.89
C GLY A 965 -2.25 22.99 -39.64
N VAL A 966 -0.98 22.60 -39.69
CA VAL A 966 -0.18 22.27 -38.48
C VAL A 966 0.33 23.55 -37.83
N LEU A 967 0.86 24.48 -38.64
CA LEU A 967 1.43 25.74 -38.15
C LEU A 967 0.37 26.65 -37.53
N GLU A 968 -0.80 26.75 -38.16
CA GLU A 968 -1.95 27.52 -37.64
C GLU A 968 -2.40 26.97 -36.28
N ARG A 969 -2.61 25.65 -36.17
CA ARG A 969 -2.96 25.01 -34.90
C ARG A 969 -1.91 25.25 -33.81
N PHE A 970 -0.62 25.21 -34.15
CA PHE A 970 0.45 25.48 -33.20
C PHE A 970 0.44 26.96 -32.77
N SER A 971 0.27 27.89 -33.71
CA SER A 971 0.13 29.32 -33.42
C SER A 971 -1.06 29.61 -32.51
N ASP A 972 -2.23 29.01 -32.79
CA ASP A 972 -3.44 29.15 -31.97
C ASP A 972 -3.24 28.60 -30.57
N GLN A 973 -2.53 27.47 -30.44
CA GLN A 973 -2.22 26.90 -29.13
C GLN A 973 -1.32 27.83 -28.29
N ILE A 974 -0.38 28.54 -28.92
CA ILE A 974 0.47 29.50 -28.21
C ILE A 974 -0.35 30.73 -27.82
N ARG A 975 -1.02 31.36 -28.79
CA ARG A 975 -1.71 32.65 -28.61
C ARG A 975 -3.00 32.54 -27.81
N GLY A 976 -3.65 31.38 -27.80
CA GLY A 976 -4.90 31.14 -27.08
C GLY A 976 -4.74 30.93 -25.57
N ASN A 977 -3.50 30.99 -25.03
CA ASN A 977 -3.25 30.84 -23.61
C ASN A 977 -2.90 32.20 -22.96
N GLU A 978 -3.94 32.90 -22.48
CA GLU A 978 -3.84 34.23 -21.87
C GLU A 978 -2.95 34.29 -20.62
N LYS A 979 -2.66 33.15 -19.98
CA LYS A 979 -1.74 33.09 -18.83
C LYS A 979 -0.29 33.35 -19.21
N PHE A 980 0.12 32.91 -20.41
CA PHE A 980 1.52 32.94 -20.84
C PHE A 980 1.76 33.83 -22.05
N PHE A 981 0.70 34.19 -22.78
CA PHE A 981 0.77 35.06 -23.94
C PHE A 981 -0.17 36.25 -23.76
N ASP A 982 0.40 37.46 -23.80
CA ASP A 982 -0.30 38.72 -23.78
C ASP A 982 0.02 39.49 -25.07
N PRO A 983 -0.97 39.73 -25.95
CA PRO A 983 -0.74 40.40 -27.23
C PRO A 983 -0.32 41.87 -27.07
N THR A 984 -0.46 42.48 -25.89
CA THR A 984 -0.04 43.86 -25.63
C THR A 984 1.44 43.98 -25.27
N SER A 985 2.07 42.89 -24.84
CA SER A 985 3.46 42.86 -24.35
C SER A 985 4.34 41.81 -25.05
N GLY A 986 3.77 40.98 -25.92
CA GLY A 986 4.50 40.01 -26.71
C GLY A 986 3.83 39.62 -28.02
N TRP A 987 4.65 39.09 -28.93
CA TRP A 987 4.24 38.62 -30.25
C TRP A 987 4.91 37.29 -30.55
N VAL A 988 4.13 36.33 -31.04
CA VAL A 988 4.64 35.04 -31.51
C VAL A 988 4.08 34.76 -32.88
N GLU A 989 4.93 34.49 -33.87
CA GLU A 989 4.52 34.12 -35.23
C GLU A 989 5.18 32.79 -35.63
N VAL A 990 4.43 31.97 -36.37
CA VAL A 990 4.87 30.68 -36.84
C VAL A 990 4.71 30.66 -38.35
N SER A 991 5.81 30.49 -39.08
CA SER A 991 5.81 30.57 -40.53
C SER A 991 6.68 29.49 -41.18
N HIS A 992 6.39 29.16 -42.44
CA HIS A 992 7.24 28.33 -43.29
C HIS A 992 8.09 29.22 -44.19
N VAL A 993 9.42 29.10 -44.10
CA VAL A 993 10.38 29.94 -44.82
C VAL A 993 11.35 29.11 -45.66
N SER A 994 11.58 29.52 -46.91
CA SER A 994 12.65 28.93 -47.72
C SER A 994 14.02 29.39 -47.22
N ARG A 995 15.07 28.58 -47.40
CA ARG A 995 16.45 28.94 -47.01
C ARG A 995 16.89 30.31 -47.55
N ALA A 996 16.51 30.64 -48.79
CA ALA A 996 16.86 31.92 -49.42
C ALA A 996 16.22 33.16 -48.76
N LYS A 997 15.20 32.96 -47.91
CA LYS A 997 14.52 34.02 -47.14
C LYS A 997 15.00 34.08 -45.68
N LEU A 998 15.91 33.20 -45.27
CA LEU A 998 16.56 33.32 -43.97
C LEU A 998 17.58 34.45 -44.03
N GLU A 999 17.50 35.35 -43.06
CA GLU A 999 18.49 36.41 -42.82
C GLU A 999 19.78 35.86 -42.19
N GLU A 1000 20.79 36.71 -42.02
CA GLU A 1000 21.98 36.34 -41.25
C GLU A 1000 21.60 36.20 -39.76
N LEU A 1001 21.34 34.95 -39.39
CA LEU A 1001 20.97 34.53 -38.04
C LEU A 1001 22.20 34.00 -37.30
N ILE A 1002 22.39 34.50 -36.08
CA ILE A 1002 23.39 33.99 -35.14
C ILE A 1002 22.69 33.37 -33.95
N VAL A 1003 23.36 32.44 -33.27
CA VAL A 1003 22.83 31.88 -32.02
C VAL A 1003 22.70 33.00 -31.00
N ASP A 1004 21.51 33.12 -30.42
CA ASP A 1004 21.21 34.13 -29.41
C ASP A 1004 21.90 33.78 -28.09
N THR A 1005 22.84 34.62 -27.67
CA THR A 1005 23.54 34.49 -26.38
C THR A 1005 22.89 35.32 -25.28
N ASN A 1006 21.88 36.14 -25.60
CA ASN A 1006 21.18 36.93 -24.61
C ASN A 1006 20.24 36.03 -23.83
N ASP A 1007 20.47 35.95 -22.53
CA ASP A 1007 19.47 35.43 -21.61
C ASP A 1007 18.43 36.53 -21.41
N TRP A 1008 17.18 36.26 -21.81
CA TRP A 1008 16.08 37.20 -21.74
C TRP A 1008 15.69 37.46 -20.27
N GLY A 1009 16.49 38.29 -19.59
CA GLY A 1009 16.31 38.67 -18.19
C GLY A 1009 17.61 38.62 -17.38
N ASN A 1010 18.39 39.69 -17.40
CA ASN A 1010 19.48 39.90 -16.44
C ASN A 1010 19.41 41.21 -15.64
N ASP A 1011 18.31 41.96 -15.71
CA ASP A 1011 18.05 43.09 -14.82
C ASP A 1011 16.75 42.82 -14.06
N LEU A 1012 16.86 42.69 -12.73
CA LEU A 1012 15.74 42.62 -11.79
C LEU A 1012 16.07 43.54 -10.61
N GLU A 1013 15.96 44.84 -10.86
CA GLU A 1013 15.38 45.75 -9.87
C GLU A 1013 13.95 46.03 -10.34
N GLU A 1014 13.04 46.12 -9.37
CA GLU A 1014 11.62 46.52 -9.48
C GLU A 1014 10.55 45.41 -9.56
N SER A 1015 9.59 45.56 -8.63
CA SER A 1015 8.31 44.85 -8.42
C SER A 1015 8.35 43.46 -7.75
N TRP A 1016 8.62 43.46 -6.44
CA TRP A 1016 8.10 42.46 -5.52
C TRP A 1016 6.97 43.12 -4.71
N GLU A 1017 5.78 43.18 -5.28
CA GLU A 1017 4.55 43.30 -4.50
C GLU A 1017 3.81 41.98 -4.65
N PHE A 1018 3.47 41.38 -3.50
CA PHE A 1018 2.55 40.27 -3.44
C PHE A 1018 1.22 40.80 -3.97
N GLU A 1019 0.74 40.30 -5.12
CA GLU A 1019 -0.68 40.42 -5.42
C GLU A 1019 -1.38 39.38 -4.53
N ASP A 1020 -1.72 39.84 -3.33
CA ASP A 1020 -2.74 39.26 -2.48
C ASP A 1020 -4.08 39.42 -3.20
N GLU A 1021 -4.57 38.35 -3.83
CA GLU A 1021 -5.99 38.19 -4.09
C GLU A 1021 -6.42 36.79 -3.63
N ASP A 1022 -7.14 36.81 -2.51
CA ASP A 1022 -8.01 35.77 -1.93
C ASP A 1022 -7.36 34.58 -1.20
N GLU A 1023 -6.51 34.84 -0.20
CA GLU A 1023 -6.26 33.87 0.89
C GLU A 1023 -5.67 34.55 2.15
N GLU A 1024 -6.43 35.43 2.82
CA GLU A 1024 -6.07 35.91 4.17
C GLU A 1024 -7.30 35.97 5.10
N GLU A 1025 -7.39 35.00 6.01
CA GLU A 1025 -7.76 35.30 7.42
C GLU A 1025 -7.31 34.25 8.47
N ASP A 1026 -6.66 33.15 8.11
CA ASP A 1026 -6.22 32.13 9.12
C ASP A 1026 -4.69 32.01 9.34
N ASP A 1027 -3.86 32.80 8.66
CA ASP A 1027 -2.39 32.55 8.62
C ASP A 1027 -1.54 33.37 9.62
N ILE A 1028 -2.16 34.07 10.60
CA ILE A 1028 -1.41 34.86 11.62
C ILE A 1028 -1.13 34.06 12.91
N ASP A 1029 -1.84 32.95 13.16
CA ASP A 1029 -1.73 32.23 14.45
C ASP A 1029 -0.49 31.31 14.58
N GLU A 1030 0.19 30.93 13.48
CA GLU A 1030 1.30 29.95 13.55
C GLU A 1030 2.68 30.58 13.80
N LEU A 1031 2.86 31.88 13.52
CA LEU A 1031 4.09 32.62 13.82
C LEU A 1031 4.13 33.13 15.27
N ALA A 1032 2.97 33.47 15.84
CA ALA A 1032 2.86 33.92 17.23
C ALA A 1032 3.13 32.80 18.25
N LEU A 1033 2.93 31.53 17.88
CA LEU A 1033 3.16 30.37 18.76
C LEU A 1033 4.64 30.03 19.00
N LEU A 1034 5.58 30.61 18.24
CA LEU A 1034 7.02 30.38 18.41
C LEU A 1034 7.71 31.46 19.28
N GLU A 1035 7.07 32.62 19.49
CA GLU A 1035 7.62 33.69 20.36
C GLU A 1035 7.17 33.58 21.83
N VAL A 1036 6.25 32.66 22.18
CA VAL A 1036 5.60 32.60 23.51
C VAL A 1036 6.12 31.44 24.41
N VAL A 1037 7.27 30.81 24.09
CA VAL A 1037 7.85 29.74 24.94
C VAL A 1037 8.81 30.30 26.01
N GLU A 1038 8.99 31.62 26.11
CA GLU A 1038 9.59 32.26 27.27
C GLU A 1038 8.50 32.94 28.13
N GLU A 1039 8.35 32.45 29.37
CA GLU A 1039 7.66 33.08 30.53
C GLU A 1039 6.23 32.62 30.95
N THR A 1040 6.20 31.69 31.91
CA THR A 1040 5.40 31.58 33.18
C THR A 1040 3.87 31.87 33.28
N ALA A 1041 3.09 30.80 33.59
CA ALA A 1041 2.09 30.57 34.68
C ALA A 1041 0.89 31.55 35.00
N PRO A 1042 -0.20 31.13 35.71
CA PRO A 1042 -1.58 31.11 35.18
C PRO A 1042 -2.63 31.97 35.94
N PHE A 1043 -3.79 32.29 35.35
CA PHE A 1043 -5.02 32.66 36.10
C PHE A 1043 -6.36 32.41 35.34
N ILE A 1044 -7.41 32.19 36.15
CA ILE A 1044 -8.79 31.70 35.94
C ILE A 1044 -9.78 32.84 35.60
N SER A 1045 -10.89 32.60 34.84
CA SER A 1045 -12.28 33.01 35.20
C SER A 1045 -13.35 32.82 34.09
N GLU A 1046 -14.58 32.58 34.56
CA GLU A 1046 -15.87 32.14 34.00
C GLU A 1046 -16.72 33.14 33.15
N ALA A 1047 -17.42 32.59 32.13
CA ALA A 1047 -18.87 32.59 31.81
C ALA A 1047 -19.66 33.91 31.42
N PRO A 1048 -20.94 33.85 30.94
CA PRO A 1048 -21.35 34.25 29.57
C PRO A 1048 -22.52 35.29 29.55
N PRO A 1049 -23.12 35.60 28.37
CA PRO A 1049 -24.58 35.83 28.39
C PRO A 1049 -25.40 35.28 27.20
N THR A 1050 -26.65 34.99 27.58
CA THR A 1050 -27.90 34.66 26.87
C THR A 1050 -28.45 35.78 25.99
N VAL A 1051 -29.12 35.44 24.87
CA VAL A 1051 -30.28 36.22 24.33
C VAL A 1051 -31.32 35.33 23.65
N GLU A 1052 -32.58 35.71 23.88
CA GLU A 1052 -33.87 35.14 23.48
C GLU A 1052 -34.22 35.25 21.98
N GLY A 1053 -35.21 34.46 21.54
CA GLY A 1053 -35.53 34.19 20.14
C GLY A 1053 -36.75 34.88 19.54
N SER A 1054 -36.96 34.63 18.24
CA SER A 1054 -38.24 34.80 17.51
C SER A 1054 -38.15 34.12 16.13
N TYR A 1055 -39.00 33.11 15.88
CA TYR A 1055 -39.15 32.43 14.57
C TYR A 1055 -40.53 32.68 13.97
N LYS A 1056 -40.58 32.97 12.67
CA LYS A 1056 -41.71 32.64 11.80
C LYS A 1056 -41.24 31.98 10.50
N THR A 1057 -41.47 30.66 10.46
CA THR A 1057 -41.93 29.76 9.38
C THR A 1057 -41.55 30.02 7.91
N GLY A 1058 -40.91 29.00 7.31
CA GLY A 1058 -41.11 28.65 5.90
C GLY A 1058 -39.97 27.89 5.21
N LYS A 1059 -39.47 26.77 5.76
CA LYS A 1059 -38.47 25.92 5.07
C LYS A 1059 -38.90 24.44 5.00
N LYS A 1060 -38.60 23.81 3.86
CA LYS A 1060 -38.77 22.36 3.61
C LYS A 1060 -38.03 21.55 4.68
N LEU A 1061 -38.65 20.47 5.16
CA LEU A 1061 -38.06 19.56 6.15
C LEU A 1061 -36.78 18.92 5.60
N ARG A 1062 -35.65 19.10 6.30
CA ARG A 1062 -34.38 18.45 5.91
C ARG A 1062 -34.49 16.92 6.04
N PRO A 1063 -33.81 16.15 5.17
CA PRO A 1063 -33.73 14.70 5.31
C PRO A 1063 -33.17 14.25 6.67
N ALA A 1064 -33.61 13.08 7.14
CA ALA A 1064 -33.15 12.51 8.41
C ALA A 1064 -31.61 12.34 8.48
N THR A 1065 -30.96 12.15 7.33
CA THR A 1065 -29.50 12.04 7.20
C THR A 1065 -28.77 13.32 7.58
N ASP A 1066 -29.28 14.46 7.11
CA ASP A 1066 -28.66 15.77 7.35
C ASP A 1066 -28.79 16.15 8.82
N ILE A 1067 -29.92 15.80 9.42
CA ILE A 1067 -30.18 15.97 10.86
C ILE A 1067 -29.28 15.07 11.68
N MET A 1068 -29.12 13.81 11.29
CA MET A 1068 -28.23 12.87 11.98
C MET A 1068 -26.77 13.34 11.93
N ASN A 1069 -26.31 13.82 10.78
CA ASN A 1069 -24.95 14.34 10.61
C ASN A 1069 -24.74 15.60 11.45
N ARG A 1070 -25.71 16.52 11.44
CA ARG A 1070 -25.62 17.72 12.28
C ARG A 1070 -25.58 17.37 13.75
N LEU A 1071 -26.45 16.48 14.23
CA LEU A 1071 -26.45 16.04 15.62
C LEU A 1071 -25.16 15.28 16.04
N ARG A 1072 -24.39 14.74 15.09
CA ARG A 1072 -23.13 14.02 15.36
C ARG A 1072 -21.90 14.90 15.32
N TRP A 1073 -21.87 15.85 14.39
CA TRP A 1073 -20.63 16.53 13.99
C TRP A 1073 -20.64 18.04 14.28
N ASP A 1074 -21.78 18.61 14.67
CA ASP A 1074 -21.87 20.01 15.10
C ASP A 1074 -21.26 20.13 16.52
N PRO A 1075 -20.12 20.84 16.71
CA PRO A 1075 -19.45 20.93 18.02
C PRO A 1075 -20.31 21.60 19.10
N SER A 1076 -21.33 22.36 18.70
CA SER A 1076 -22.27 23.01 19.61
C SER A 1076 -23.33 22.05 20.17
N LEU A 1077 -23.44 20.83 19.64
CA LEU A 1077 -24.45 19.83 20.01
C LEU A 1077 -23.78 18.57 20.59
N ASN A 1078 -24.21 18.16 21.78
CA ASN A 1078 -23.75 16.90 22.37
C ASN A 1078 -24.54 15.71 21.79
N SER A 1079 -23.93 14.96 20.88
CA SER A 1079 -24.53 13.80 20.21
C SER A 1079 -25.06 12.72 21.18
N ALA A 1080 -24.47 12.58 22.37
CA ALA A 1080 -24.91 11.63 23.40
C ALA A 1080 -26.28 11.99 24.01
N ASP A 1081 -26.71 13.25 23.89
CA ASP A 1081 -28.00 13.75 24.37
C ASP A 1081 -29.15 13.48 23.39
N TYR A 1082 -28.96 12.67 22.34
CA TYR A 1082 -30.00 12.42 21.33
C TYR A 1082 -30.34 10.93 21.16
N VAL A 1083 -31.60 10.66 20.80
CA VAL A 1083 -32.11 9.34 20.39
C VAL A 1083 -32.80 9.41 19.03
N VAL A 1084 -32.75 8.30 18.31
CA VAL A 1084 -33.39 8.09 17.01
C VAL A 1084 -34.61 7.21 17.20
N GLY A 1085 -35.79 7.73 16.85
CA GLY A 1085 -37.03 6.97 16.75
C GLY A 1085 -37.18 6.39 15.35
N TYR A 1086 -37.35 5.07 15.23
CA TYR A 1086 -37.46 4.36 13.95
C TYR A 1086 -38.57 3.32 13.95
N THR A 1087 -39.10 2.99 12.77
CA THR A 1087 -40.13 1.96 12.61
C THR A 1087 -39.51 0.57 12.45
N ASP A 1088 -39.74 -0.30 13.43
CA ASP A 1088 -39.34 -1.72 13.40
C ASP A 1088 -40.33 -2.58 12.59
N ARG A 1089 -39.89 -3.72 12.02
CA ARG A 1089 -40.74 -4.60 11.18
C ARG A 1089 -41.84 -5.31 11.95
N PHE A 1090 -41.70 -5.47 13.27
CA PHE A 1090 -42.58 -6.30 14.08
C PHE A 1090 -43.09 -5.61 15.36
N LEU A 1091 -42.36 -4.60 15.87
CA LEU A 1091 -42.59 -4.01 17.19
C LEU A 1091 -43.04 -2.54 17.18
N GLY A 1092 -43.32 -1.95 16.01
CA GLY A 1092 -43.71 -0.54 15.89
C GLY A 1092 -42.55 0.44 16.09
N THR A 1093 -42.84 1.67 16.53
CA THR A 1093 -41.80 2.71 16.70
C THR A 1093 -40.94 2.44 17.92
N ARG A 1094 -39.63 2.21 17.72
CA ARG A 1094 -38.64 2.02 18.80
C ARG A 1094 -37.64 3.17 18.81
N GLU A 1095 -37.02 3.40 19.97
CA GLU A 1095 -35.95 4.40 20.14
C GLU A 1095 -34.60 3.72 20.38
N THR A 1096 -33.55 4.24 19.77
CA THR A 1096 -32.16 3.87 20.08
C THR A 1096 -31.31 5.12 20.22
N ALA A 1097 -30.16 4.96 20.87
CA ALA A 1097 -29.19 6.01 21.05
C ALA A 1097 -28.57 6.46 19.70
N LEU A 1098 -28.37 7.77 19.49
CA LEU A 1098 -27.84 8.29 18.21
C LEU A 1098 -26.41 7.80 17.90
N ASP A 1099 -25.58 7.67 18.93
CA ASP A 1099 -24.23 7.10 18.91
C ASP A 1099 -24.21 5.60 18.58
N ARG A 1100 -25.27 4.88 18.95
CA ARG A 1100 -25.45 3.45 18.62
C ARG A 1100 -26.09 3.22 17.26
N TRP A 1101 -26.55 4.26 16.56
CA TRP A 1101 -27.16 4.12 15.25
C TRP A 1101 -26.12 3.73 14.18
N LYS A 1102 -26.22 2.50 13.67
CA LYS A 1102 -25.31 1.92 12.67
C LYS A 1102 -25.76 2.26 11.25
N VAL A 1103 -24.79 2.54 10.38
CA VAL A 1103 -25.03 2.99 8.98
C VAL A 1103 -24.66 1.90 7.97
N GLU A 1104 -23.94 0.86 8.40
CA GLU A 1104 -23.40 -0.22 7.56
C GLU A 1104 -24.41 -1.36 7.36
N GLN A 1105 -24.73 -1.69 6.11
CA GLN A 1105 -25.78 -2.67 5.74
C GLN A 1105 -25.41 -4.13 6.07
N THR A 1106 -24.13 -4.40 6.32
CA THR A 1106 -23.56 -5.73 6.60
C THR A 1106 -23.42 -6.02 8.11
N ASP A 1107 -23.83 -5.07 8.95
CA ASP A 1107 -23.92 -5.26 10.40
C ASP A 1107 -25.19 -6.07 10.72
N GLU A 1108 -25.09 -7.11 11.56
CA GLU A 1108 -26.22 -7.96 11.96
C GLU A 1108 -27.37 -7.15 12.60
N GLU A 1109 -27.10 -5.96 13.13
CA GLU A 1109 -28.08 -5.06 13.78
C GLU A 1109 -28.51 -3.86 12.89
N PHE A 1110 -28.25 -3.87 11.58
CA PHE A 1110 -28.52 -2.73 10.69
C PHE A 1110 -30.02 -2.40 10.50
N ILE A 1111 -30.38 -1.11 10.64
CA ILE A 1111 -31.73 -0.58 10.40
C ILE A 1111 -31.70 0.45 9.24
N PRO A 1112 -32.43 0.24 8.14
CA PRO A 1112 -32.46 1.17 7.01
C PRO A 1112 -32.90 2.58 7.39
N GLN A 1113 -32.16 3.59 6.93
CA GLN A 1113 -32.37 5.00 7.28
C GLN A 1113 -33.74 5.56 6.88
N HIS A 1114 -34.37 5.04 5.84
CA HIS A 1114 -35.72 5.47 5.44
C HIS A 1114 -36.79 5.16 6.50
N ARG A 1115 -36.46 4.39 7.54
CA ARG A 1115 -37.36 4.03 8.66
C ARG A 1115 -37.25 4.96 9.86
N ILE A 1116 -36.39 5.97 9.80
CA ILE A 1116 -36.32 6.98 10.85
C ILE A 1116 -37.57 7.86 10.80
N VAL A 1117 -38.20 8.03 11.97
CA VAL A 1117 -39.45 8.79 12.16
C VAL A 1117 -39.17 10.12 12.86
N TYR A 1118 -38.30 10.15 13.88
CA TYR A 1118 -37.93 11.38 14.59
C TYR A 1118 -36.56 11.30 15.28
N PHE A 1119 -36.00 12.46 15.63
CA PHE A 1119 -34.89 12.61 16.57
C PHE A 1119 -35.39 13.36 17.80
N LYS A 1120 -35.04 12.87 19.00
CA LYS A 1120 -35.49 13.41 20.28
C LYS A 1120 -34.29 13.65 21.19
N ARG A 1121 -34.25 14.82 21.82
CA ARG A 1121 -33.25 15.15 22.83
C ARG A 1121 -33.62 14.48 24.16
N ARG A 1122 -32.66 13.85 24.84
CA ARG A 1122 -32.90 13.05 26.05
C ARG A 1122 -33.09 13.92 27.27
N SER A 1123 -32.33 15.01 27.39
CA SER A 1123 -32.33 15.90 28.55
C SER A 1123 -33.70 16.50 28.87
N ASP A 1124 -34.50 16.82 27.84
CA ASP A 1124 -35.82 17.46 27.99
C ASP A 1124 -36.96 16.71 27.28
N GLY A 1125 -36.65 15.62 26.56
CA GLY A 1125 -37.64 14.82 25.84
C GLY A 1125 -38.21 15.50 24.59
N VAL A 1126 -37.66 16.63 24.16
CA VAL A 1126 -38.18 17.39 23.02
C VAL A 1126 -37.77 16.74 21.70
N LYS A 1127 -38.74 16.52 20.80
CA LYS A 1127 -38.47 16.08 19.42
C LYS A 1127 -37.88 17.24 18.62
N VAL A 1128 -36.59 17.15 18.29
CA VAL A 1128 -35.87 18.20 17.55
C VAL A 1128 -36.05 18.09 16.04
N TRP A 1129 -36.48 16.92 15.57
CA TRP A 1129 -36.90 16.68 14.20
C TRP A 1129 -37.93 15.55 14.15
N ASP A 1130 -39.03 15.70 13.41
CA ASP A 1130 -40.08 14.69 13.26
C ASP A 1130 -40.64 14.70 11.84
N ARG A 1131 -40.63 13.53 11.20
CA ARG A 1131 -41.02 13.34 9.81
C ARG A 1131 -42.51 13.46 9.57
N GLU A 1132 -43.33 12.90 10.47
CA GLU A 1132 -44.79 12.92 10.35
C GLU A 1132 -45.34 14.29 10.73
N ALA A 1133 -44.78 14.92 11.78
CA ALA A 1133 -45.17 16.25 12.22
C ALA A 1133 -44.55 17.40 11.40
N ARG A 1134 -43.68 17.09 10.43
CA ARG A 1134 -42.88 18.07 9.65
C ARG A 1134 -42.17 19.10 10.52
N LEU A 1135 -41.62 18.63 11.63
CA LEU A 1135 -40.95 19.44 12.65
C LEU A 1135 -39.44 19.39 12.44
N ASP A 1136 -38.75 20.53 12.44
CA ASP A 1136 -37.29 20.64 12.42
C ASP A 1136 -36.88 21.87 13.24
N ILE A 1137 -36.63 21.65 14.53
CA ILE A 1137 -36.28 22.69 15.51
C ILE A 1137 -34.79 23.09 15.37
N LEU A 1138 -33.96 22.19 14.83
CA LEU A 1138 -32.55 22.47 14.51
C LEU A 1138 -32.39 23.45 13.35
N SER A 1139 -33.47 23.87 12.69
CA SER A 1139 -33.44 24.87 11.60
C SER A 1139 -33.30 26.30 12.10
N GLY A 1140 -33.20 26.50 13.41
CA GLY A 1140 -33.08 27.81 14.01
C GLY A 1140 -31.71 28.11 14.62
N GLY A 1141 -30.98 29.06 14.02
CA GLY A 1141 -29.83 29.77 14.60
C GLY A 1141 -28.49 29.38 13.99
N GLY A 1142 -27.94 30.28 13.17
CA GLY A 1142 -26.50 30.51 13.13
C GLY A 1142 -26.10 31.51 14.20
#